data_AF-D5SX88-F1
#
_entry.id   AF-D5SX88-F1
#
_cell.length_a   1.000
_cell.length_b   1.000
_cell.length_c   1.000
_cell.angle_alpha   90.00
_cell.angle_beta   90.00
_cell.angle_gamma   90.00
#
_symmetry.space_group_name_H-M   'P 1'
#
loop_
_entity.id
_entity.type
_entity.pdbx_description
1 polymer ?
#
loop_
_entity_poly.entity_id
_entity_poly.type
_entity_poly.pdbx_seq_one_letter_code
_entity_poly.pdbx_strand_id
1 'polypeptide(L)'
;MKSLCVSGLNMSMVLSGLWALLAVVCSPAEGVAAEATKLAESKVRIQQDVGVLASDEMEGRGVGTEGLNKAAEFIRQEFQKAGLDVTRVNGGAFQTFSLPTGTKLGEPNSLKLFSPKGEELVLEKGRDFEVGAFGTSGKFEGEVAFIGYGLEDKEAKYDDYAGIDVAGKVVVCFRRTPGQGQKDGPFSPSKGGGRQGDLRSKIVAAMAHKAVAILFVNDPYTLADKERIREAAIKKAEGKVVTSAEQLADASHEDQSAKLTALKDAVTQFRRSRDAATSPVDELMPFGYAAANDGESLPAFHLRIDFLNQMLRSVGSANAVELAEEIDATMTPRSRVLTGWKAQGEATVIRQSADVHNVIGVLEGEGPLANETVVIGAHYDHVGRGGSGSLAPGSTDIHNGADDNASGTAVLIEVARLLAAQPKKPARRVVFMAFTGEELGLLGSARYCKEPIFPLDETVAMLNMDMVGRLQENKLTVFGVKTAKQFEEWLREGNKTTGFELIEKPEGFGPSDHSSFYTKKIPVLHFFTGLHPDYHRPSDDTDKLDVDGMTRVATLVNEIAQVVINTPARPEYVEVKGSANVGRSGNRPYVGTIPDFGVQEPGYAISGTAPGSPADKAGLKPGDLVIEVGGNKVTNLDDFDLALRKFKAGDKVDFTVKRKTETLKLPLELAPPR
;
A
#
# COMPACT_ATOMS: atom_id res chain seq x y z
N MET A 1 -103.21 47.98 51.37
CA MET A 1 -104.09 46.99 50.72
C MET A 1 -103.23 46.03 49.91
N LYS A 2 -103.34 44.71 50.18
CA LYS A 2 -103.05 43.53 49.32
C LYS A 2 -101.62 43.41 48.72
N SER A 3 -100.81 42.42 49.12
CA SER A 3 -100.72 41.05 48.53
C SER A 3 -99.81 41.04 47.28
N LEU A 4 -98.82 40.16 47.05
CA LEU A 4 -98.39 38.91 47.68
C LEU A 4 -96.90 38.62 47.32
N CYS A 5 -96.26 37.81 48.16
CA CYS A 5 -94.92 37.21 48.09
C CYS A 5 -94.69 36.31 46.84
N VAL A 6 -93.43 36.09 46.40
CA VAL A 6 -92.71 34.78 46.41
C VAL A 6 -91.52 34.69 45.39
N SER A 7 -90.33 34.41 45.95
CA SER A 7 -89.13 33.66 45.51
C SER A 7 -88.57 33.67 44.07
N GLY A 8 -87.23 33.63 43.97
CA GLY A 8 -86.53 32.88 42.91
C GLY A 8 -85.11 33.33 42.58
N LEU A 9 -84.14 32.49 42.97
CA LEU A 9 -82.67 32.52 42.80
C LEU A 9 -82.02 33.12 41.51
N ASN A 10 -80.85 33.73 41.76
CA ASN A 10 -79.55 33.70 41.06
C ASN A 10 -79.44 34.01 39.55
N MET A 11 -78.69 35.09 39.22
CA MET A 11 -77.44 35.00 38.43
C MET A 11 -76.73 36.37 38.36
N SER A 12 -75.39 36.33 38.36
CA SER A 12 -74.47 37.29 37.71
C SER A 12 -74.06 38.58 38.46
N MET A 13 -72.78 38.67 38.87
CA MET A 13 -71.79 39.51 38.19
C MET A 13 -70.42 39.56 38.92
N VAL A 14 -69.37 39.28 38.15
CA VAL A 14 -68.06 39.97 38.06
C VAL A 14 -67.11 39.87 39.26
N LEU A 15 -65.95 39.21 39.06
CA LEU A 15 -64.68 39.92 38.96
C LEU A 15 -63.56 39.07 38.33
N SER A 16 -62.84 39.74 37.44
CA SER A 16 -61.62 39.44 36.70
C SER A 16 -60.42 38.96 37.52
N GLY A 17 -59.61 38.06 36.94
CA GLY A 17 -58.22 37.87 37.35
C GLY A 17 -57.54 36.60 36.83
N LEU A 18 -56.48 36.80 36.04
CA LEU A 18 -55.32 35.91 35.91
C LEU A 18 -55.47 34.57 35.14
N TRP A 19 -55.44 34.58 33.81
CA TRP A 19 -55.00 33.42 33.01
C TRP A 19 -54.29 33.89 31.73
N ALA A 20 -52.97 34.10 31.79
CA ALA A 20 -52.07 34.05 30.64
C ALA A 20 -50.61 34.17 31.11
N LEU A 21 -49.95 33.03 31.32
CA LEU A 21 -48.51 32.77 31.06
C LEU A 21 -48.20 31.37 31.64
N LEU A 22 -48.52 30.31 30.91
CA LEU A 22 -47.74 29.07 31.02
C LEU A 22 -46.55 29.23 30.07
N ALA A 23 -45.44 29.74 30.62
CA ALA A 23 -44.15 29.52 29.99
C ALA A 23 -43.87 28.02 30.08
N VAL A 24 -43.73 27.36 28.92
CA VAL A 24 -43.08 26.05 28.84
C VAL A 24 -41.62 26.30 29.19
N VAL A 25 -41.28 26.21 30.47
CA VAL A 25 -39.90 26.12 30.94
C VAL A 25 -39.45 24.70 30.62
N CYS A 26 -38.88 24.51 29.45
CA CYS A 26 -38.18 23.27 29.11
C CYS A 26 -37.04 23.12 30.13
N SER A 27 -37.12 22.08 30.96
CA SER A 27 -36.18 21.92 32.07
C SER A 27 -34.82 21.43 31.56
N PRO A 28 -33.68 21.89 32.10
CA PRO A 28 -32.34 21.45 31.67
C PRO A 28 -32.13 19.93 31.69
N ALA A 29 -32.87 19.21 32.55
CA ALA A 29 -32.83 17.76 32.66
C ALA A 29 -33.38 17.01 31.44
N GLU A 30 -34.38 17.58 30.73
CA GLU A 30 -34.96 16.94 29.53
C GLU A 30 -34.00 17.01 28.33
N GLY A 31 -33.27 18.11 28.19
CA GLY A 31 -32.25 18.28 27.15
C GLY A 31 -31.07 17.31 27.30
N VAL A 32 -30.56 17.16 28.53
CA VAL A 32 -29.46 16.22 28.84
C VAL A 32 -29.88 14.76 28.59
N ALA A 33 -31.13 14.40 28.93
CA ALA A 33 -31.63 13.05 28.69
C ALA A 33 -31.75 12.73 27.18
N ALA A 34 -32.25 13.68 26.38
CA ALA A 34 -32.38 13.50 24.94
C ALA A 34 -31.02 13.38 24.22
N GLU A 35 -30.02 14.14 24.66
CA GLU A 35 -28.66 14.07 24.12
C GLU A 35 -27.97 12.74 24.46
N ALA A 36 -28.13 12.26 25.70
CA ALA A 36 -27.65 10.95 26.12
C ALA A 36 -28.29 9.80 25.31
N THR A 37 -29.59 9.90 24.99
CA THR A 37 -30.28 8.93 24.13
C THR A 37 -29.68 8.91 22.72
N LYS A 38 -29.48 10.08 22.10
CA LYS A 38 -28.87 10.16 20.75
C LYS A 38 -27.47 9.56 20.71
N LEU A 39 -26.66 9.82 21.73
CA LEU A 39 -25.31 9.24 21.82
C LEU A 39 -25.36 7.72 21.94
N ALA A 40 -26.25 7.18 22.77
CA ALA A 40 -26.44 5.74 22.92
C ALA A 40 -26.92 5.08 21.62
N GLU A 41 -27.83 5.70 20.88
CA GLU A 41 -28.26 5.22 19.56
C GLU A 41 -27.12 5.24 18.54
N SER A 42 -26.31 6.30 18.53
CA SER A 42 -25.14 6.43 17.65
C SER A 42 -24.12 5.32 17.93
N LYS A 43 -23.85 5.04 19.21
CA LYS A 43 -22.99 3.93 19.64
C LYS A 43 -23.46 2.59 19.10
N VAL A 44 -24.76 2.30 19.21
CA VAL A 44 -25.34 1.04 18.72
C VAL A 44 -25.18 0.92 17.20
N ARG A 45 -25.46 1.99 16.45
CA ARG A 45 -25.30 1.99 14.99
C ARG A 45 -23.84 1.81 14.57
N ILE A 46 -22.92 2.54 15.19
CA ILE A 46 -21.47 2.40 14.92
C ILE A 46 -21.02 0.96 15.20
N GLN A 47 -21.43 0.37 16.33
CA GLN A 47 -21.08 -1.01 16.67
C GLN A 47 -21.62 -2.01 15.64
N GLN A 48 -22.82 -1.79 15.11
CA GLN A 48 -23.41 -2.63 14.06
C GLN A 48 -22.65 -2.48 12.74
N ASP A 49 -22.39 -1.25 12.31
CA ASP A 49 -21.72 -0.96 11.04
C ASP A 49 -20.30 -1.52 11.02
N VAL A 50 -19.51 -1.28 12.08
CA VAL A 50 -18.14 -1.80 12.17
C VAL A 50 -18.13 -3.32 12.26
N GLY A 51 -19.12 -3.92 12.94
CA GLY A 51 -19.26 -5.37 13.02
C GLY A 51 -19.57 -6.04 11.67
N VAL A 52 -20.33 -5.37 10.80
CA VAL A 52 -20.57 -5.84 9.43
C VAL A 52 -19.34 -5.62 8.56
N LEU A 53 -18.73 -4.43 8.61
CA LEU A 53 -17.57 -4.11 7.79
C LEU A 53 -16.38 -5.02 8.10
N ALA A 54 -16.11 -5.28 9.38
CA ALA A 54 -15.00 -6.09 9.86
C ALA A 54 -15.36 -7.58 10.05
N SER A 55 -16.41 -8.07 9.38
CA SER A 55 -16.77 -9.49 9.45
C SER A 55 -15.95 -10.33 8.47
N ASP A 56 -15.79 -11.63 8.77
CA ASP A 56 -15.11 -12.58 7.88
C ASP A 56 -15.78 -12.64 6.49
N GLU A 57 -17.09 -12.39 6.38
CA GLU A 57 -17.84 -12.35 5.11
C GLU A 57 -17.39 -11.21 4.17
N MET A 58 -16.75 -10.18 4.73
CA MET A 58 -16.12 -9.08 4.00
C MET A 58 -14.69 -9.40 3.58
N GLU A 59 -14.16 -10.59 3.91
CA GLU A 59 -12.88 -11.13 3.44
C GLU A 59 -11.71 -10.15 3.61
N GLY A 60 -11.74 -9.34 4.68
CA GLY A 60 -10.74 -8.30 4.96
C GLY A 60 -10.67 -7.18 3.93
N ARG A 61 -11.71 -7.03 3.10
CA ARG A 61 -11.90 -5.92 2.14
C ARG A 61 -10.67 -5.70 1.24
N GLY A 62 -10.01 -6.79 0.86
CA GLY A 62 -8.84 -6.78 -0.01
C GLY A 62 -9.18 -6.36 -1.44
N VAL A 63 -8.28 -5.62 -2.09
CA VAL A 63 -8.42 -5.28 -3.51
C VAL A 63 -8.57 -6.57 -4.34
N GLY A 64 -9.70 -6.67 -5.05
CA GLY A 64 -10.05 -7.83 -5.88
C GLY A 64 -10.83 -8.95 -5.18
N THR A 65 -11.21 -8.80 -3.90
CA THR A 65 -12.11 -9.75 -3.21
C THR A 65 -13.58 -9.42 -3.43
N GLU A 66 -14.46 -10.40 -3.30
CA GLU A 66 -15.92 -10.16 -3.27
C GLU A 66 -16.30 -9.38 -2.01
N GLY A 67 -15.59 -9.59 -0.92
CA GLY A 67 -15.75 -8.84 0.32
C GLY A 67 -15.60 -7.33 0.18
N LEU A 68 -14.67 -6.84 -0.64
CA LEU A 68 -14.56 -5.40 -0.95
C LEU A 68 -15.81 -4.88 -1.66
N ASN A 69 -16.36 -5.63 -2.63
CA ASN A 69 -17.57 -5.25 -3.35
C ASN A 69 -18.80 -5.24 -2.42
N LYS A 70 -18.90 -6.22 -1.52
CA LYS A 70 -19.96 -6.25 -0.49
C LYS A 70 -19.87 -5.05 0.46
N ALA A 71 -18.67 -4.69 0.91
CA ALA A 71 -18.47 -3.51 1.75
C ALA A 71 -18.89 -2.23 1.02
N ALA A 72 -18.51 -2.08 -0.26
CA ALA A 72 -18.91 -0.93 -1.07
C ALA A 72 -20.44 -0.80 -1.19
N GLU A 73 -21.13 -1.91 -1.43
CA GLU A 73 -22.59 -1.96 -1.53
C GLU A 73 -23.27 -1.72 -0.17
N PHE A 74 -22.72 -2.26 0.91
CA PHE A 74 -23.18 -1.97 2.28
C PHE A 74 -23.12 -0.46 2.58
N ILE A 75 -21.97 0.17 2.32
CA ILE A 75 -21.79 1.61 2.53
C ILE A 75 -22.78 2.41 1.67
N ARG A 76 -22.96 2.05 0.40
CA ARG A 76 -23.95 2.68 -0.49
C ARG A 76 -25.36 2.60 0.10
N GLN A 77 -25.75 1.45 0.65
CA GLN A 77 -27.05 1.25 1.28
C GLN A 77 -27.20 2.08 2.55
N GLU A 78 -26.17 2.15 3.39
CA GLU A 78 -26.21 2.97 4.60
C GLU A 78 -26.26 4.46 4.30
N PHE A 79 -25.52 4.95 3.30
CA PHE A 79 -25.67 6.32 2.81
C PHE A 79 -27.08 6.61 2.29
N GLN A 80 -27.67 5.68 1.52
CA GLN A 80 -29.03 5.83 1.04
C GLN A 80 -30.05 5.84 2.19
N LYS A 81 -29.91 4.97 3.20
CA LYS A 81 -30.76 4.94 4.40
C LYS A 81 -30.63 6.21 5.25
N ALA A 82 -29.43 6.79 5.29
CA ALA A 82 -29.18 8.08 5.92
C ALA A 82 -29.82 9.25 5.16
N GLY A 83 -30.34 9.03 3.94
CA GLY A 83 -31.04 10.05 3.14
C GLY A 83 -30.15 10.82 2.16
N LEU A 84 -28.94 10.31 1.89
CA LEU A 84 -28.01 10.93 0.93
C LEU A 84 -28.43 10.57 -0.51
N ASP A 85 -28.14 11.47 -1.44
CA ASP A 85 -28.23 11.21 -2.87
C ASP A 85 -27.05 10.34 -3.32
N VAL A 86 -27.36 9.11 -3.71
CA VAL A 86 -26.42 8.09 -4.19
C VAL A 86 -26.51 7.89 -5.71
N THR A 87 -26.94 8.93 -6.45
CA THR A 87 -27.12 8.92 -7.91
C THR A 87 -26.24 9.93 -8.66
N ARG A 88 -25.46 10.73 -7.92
CA ARG A 88 -24.66 11.84 -8.48
C ARG A 88 -23.45 11.39 -9.29
N VAL A 89 -23.06 10.12 -9.26
CA VAL A 89 -21.94 9.55 -10.00
C VAL A 89 -22.44 8.72 -11.18
N ASN A 90 -22.58 9.34 -12.37
CA ASN A 90 -23.09 8.67 -13.58
C ASN A 90 -24.44 7.94 -13.37
N GLY A 91 -25.32 8.46 -12.52
CA GLY A 91 -26.59 7.83 -12.17
C GLY A 91 -26.52 6.82 -11.01
N GLY A 92 -25.35 6.59 -10.43
CA GLY A 92 -25.12 5.76 -9.25
C GLY A 92 -24.21 6.43 -8.21
N ALA A 93 -23.59 5.60 -7.37
CA ALA A 93 -22.76 6.03 -6.24
C ALA A 93 -21.26 5.75 -6.43
N PHE A 94 -20.90 4.98 -7.45
CA PHE A 94 -19.57 4.41 -7.58
C PHE A 94 -18.73 5.16 -8.61
N GLN A 95 -17.60 5.71 -8.17
CA GLN A 95 -16.54 6.12 -9.08
C GLN A 95 -15.62 4.92 -9.31
N THR A 96 -15.82 4.24 -10.44
CA THR A 96 -15.11 3.00 -10.80
C THR A 96 -13.78 3.27 -11.49
N PHE A 97 -12.74 2.53 -11.09
CA PHE A 97 -11.44 2.47 -11.75
C PHE A 97 -10.79 1.10 -11.53
N SER A 98 -9.74 0.77 -12.29
CA SER A 98 -9.10 -0.55 -12.22
C SER A 98 -7.75 -0.48 -11.50
N LEU A 99 -7.51 -1.42 -10.58
CA LEU A 99 -6.26 -1.56 -9.83
C LEU A 99 -5.58 -2.89 -10.12
N PRO A 100 -4.24 -2.95 -10.21
CA PRO A 100 -3.51 -4.20 -10.38
C PRO A 100 -3.65 -5.09 -9.14
N THR A 101 -4.05 -6.36 -9.34
CA THR A 101 -4.25 -7.36 -8.27
C THR A 101 -3.26 -8.51 -8.33
N GLY A 102 -2.41 -8.54 -9.34
CA GLY A 102 -1.30 -9.47 -9.44
C GLY A 102 -1.05 -9.93 -10.87
N THR A 103 -0.46 -11.10 -10.98
CA THR A 103 -0.05 -11.69 -12.25
C THR A 103 -0.37 -13.17 -12.30
N LYS A 104 -0.83 -13.62 -13.46
CA LYS A 104 -1.05 -15.03 -13.77
C LYS A 104 -0.21 -15.45 -14.96
N LEU A 105 0.33 -16.66 -14.91
CA LEU A 105 0.98 -17.28 -16.06
C LEU A 105 -0.11 -17.73 -17.05
N GLY A 106 -0.08 -17.16 -18.25
CA GLY A 106 -0.88 -17.62 -19.39
C GLY A 106 -0.13 -18.66 -20.23
N GLU A 107 -0.61 -18.96 -21.43
CA GLU A 107 0.05 -19.86 -22.39
C GLU A 107 0.01 -19.22 -23.80
N PRO A 108 0.98 -19.50 -24.69
CA PRO A 108 2.08 -20.46 -24.54
C PRO A 108 3.29 -19.93 -23.76
N ASN A 109 4.09 -20.85 -23.21
CA ASN A 109 5.42 -20.55 -22.67
C ASN A 109 6.47 -21.53 -23.22
N SER A 110 7.54 -21.01 -23.81
CA SER A 110 8.62 -21.84 -24.35
C SER A 110 9.98 -21.17 -24.24
N LEU A 111 11.02 -21.98 -24.08
CA LEU A 111 12.42 -21.55 -24.15
C LEU A 111 13.22 -22.64 -24.87
N LYS A 112 13.99 -22.21 -25.87
CA LYS A 112 14.87 -23.05 -26.67
C LYS A 112 16.26 -22.44 -26.70
N LEU A 113 17.28 -23.28 -26.59
CA LEU A 113 18.67 -22.88 -26.79
C LEU A 113 19.21 -23.59 -28.04
N PHE A 114 20.00 -22.88 -28.85
CA PHE A 114 20.66 -23.44 -30.03
C PHE A 114 22.15 -23.39 -29.81
N SER A 115 22.81 -24.54 -29.90
CA SER A 115 24.27 -24.63 -29.75
C SER A 115 25.01 -24.04 -30.96
N PRO A 116 26.32 -23.75 -30.85
CA PRO A 116 27.13 -23.30 -31.99
C PRO A 116 27.15 -24.29 -33.18
N LYS A 117 26.77 -25.55 -32.95
CA LYS A 117 26.64 -26.58 -34.00
C LYS A 117 25.25 -26.60 -34.65
N GLY A 118 24.34 -25.74 -34.21
CA GLY A 118 22.94 -25.70 -34.66
C GLY A 118 22.05 -26.76 -34.00
N GLU A 119 22.50 -27.43 -32.95
CA GLU A 119 21.68 -28.39 -32.21
C GLU A 119 20.66 -27.63 -31.35
N GLU A 120 19.39 -28.01 -31.46
CA GLU A 120 18.29 -27.44 -30.66
C GLU A 120 18.17 -28.19 -29.32
N LEU A 121 18.23 -27.44 -28.23
CA LEU A 121 17.91 -27.88 -26.88
C LEU A 121 16.54 -27.33 -26.53
N VAL A 122 15.52 -28.18 -26.62
CA VAL A 122 14.17 -27.86 -26.15
C VAL A 122 14.12 -28.06 -24.64
N LEU A 123 13.76 -27.01 -23.91
CA LEU A 123 13.71 -27.03 -22.46
C LEU A 123 12.28 -27.30 -21.97
N GLU A 124 12.15 -28.04 -20.88
CA GLU A 124 10.87 -28.33 -20.23
C GLU A 124 10.57 -27.32 -19.11
N LYS A 125 9.42 -26.63 -19.20
CA LYS A 125 8.98 -25.67 -18.17
C LYS A 125 8.74 -26.37 -16.83
N GLY A 126 9.16 -25.78 -15.73
CA GLY A 126 9.07 -26.34 -14.37
C GLY A 126 10.19 -27.33 -14.03
N ARG A 127 10.90 -27.87 -15.03
CA ARG A 127 12.08 -28.73 -14.84
C ARG A 127 13.37 -27.98 -15.15
N ASP A 128 13.44 -27.37 -16.33
CA ASP A 128 14.65 -26.76 -16.90
C ASP A 128 14.62 -25.23 -16.80
N PHE A 129 13.44 -24.64 -16.94
CA PHE A 129 13.21 -23.20 -16.79
C PHE A 129 11.84 -22.87 -16.20
N GLU A 130 11.67 -21.65 -15.68
CA GLU A 130 10.38 -21.08 -15.31
C GLU A 130 10.28 -19.62 -15.82
N VAL A 131 9.06 -19.17 -16.12
CA VAL A 131 8.80 -17.76 -16.49
C VAL A 131 8.78 -16.90 -15.22
N GLY A 132 9.38 -15.71 -15.26
CA GLY A 132 9.35 -14.77 -14.13
C GLY A 132 8.16 -13.80 -14.22
N ALA A 133 7.35 -13.69 -13.16
CA ALA A 133 6.25 -12.70 -13.09
C ALA A 133 6.73 -11.23 -13.09
N PHE A 134 8.01 -10.98 -12.80
CA PHE A 134 8.69 -9.69 -12.97
C PHE A 134 8.98 -9.35 -14.44
N GLY A 135 8.86 -10.31 -15.36
CA GLY A 135 9.00 -10.11 -16.80
C GLY A 135 7.72 -9.60 -17.46
N THR A 136 7.71 -9.47 -18.79
CA THR A 136 6.52 -9.19 -19.61
C THR A 136 6.22 -10.32 -20.59
N SER A 137 5.04 -10.26 -21.21
CA SER A 137 4.69 -11.12 -22.35
C SER A 137 5.50 -10.75 -23.59
N GLY A 138 5.89 -11.74 -24.38
CA GLY A 138 6.52 -11.48 -25.67
C GLY A 138 7.33 -12.65 -26.21
N LYS A 139 7.56 -12.60 -27.53
CA LYS A 139 8.50 -13.47 -28.23
C LYS A 139 9.85 -12.78 -28.33
N PHE A 140 10.91 -13.58 -28.24
CA PHE A 140 12.27 -13.09 -28.43
C PHE A 140 13.11 -14.14 -29.15
N GLU A 141 14.12 -13.65 -29.85
CA GLU A 141 15.19 -14.46 -30.43
C GLU A 141 16.45 -13.60 -30.46
N GLY A 142 17.59 -14.17 -30.08
CA GLY A 142 18.86 -13.46 -30.11
C GLY A 142 20.04 -14.33 -29.76
N GLU A 143 21.24 -13.83 -30.05
CA GLU A 143 22.48 -14.41 -29.54
C GLU A 143 22.54 -14.29 -28.01
N VAL A 144 23.17 -15.25 -27.33
CA VAL A 144 23.27 -15.26 -25.87
C VAL A 144 24.52 -14.52 -25.41
N ALA A 145 24.37 -13.60 -24.47
CA ALA A 145 25.49 -12.94 -23.79
C ALA A 145 25.42 -13.19 -22.28
N PHE A 146 26.51 -13.68 -21.70
CA PHE A 146 26.66 -13.76 -20.24
C PHE A 146 27.13 -12.40 -19.72
N ILE A 147 26.38 -11.82 -18.78
CA ILE A 147 26.64 -10.49 -18.22
C ILE A 147 26.94 -10.55 -16.73
N GLY A 148 27.67 -11.56 -16.24
CA GLY A 148 28.04 -11.64 -14.83
C GLY A 148 26.81 -11.65 -13.91
N TYR A 149 26.72 -10.62 -13.06
CA TYR A 149 25.57 -10.39 -12.17
C TYR A 149 24.56 -9.37 -12.76
N GLY A 150 24.75 -8.88 -13.98
CA GLY A 150 23.87 -7.93 -14.66
C GLY A 150 23.76 -6.57 -13.95
N LEU A 151 24.83 -6.11 -13.31
CA LEU A 151 24.85 -4.89 -12.51
C LEU A 151 25.55 -3.73 -13.22
N GLU A 152 25.07 -2.51 -12.96
CA GLU A 152 25.79 -1.26 -13.22
C GLU A 152 25.73 -0.40 -11.94
N ASP A 153 26.86 -0.30 -11.24
CA ASP A 153 26.99 0.43 -9.98
C ASP A 153 28.25 1.30 -9.97
N LYS A 154 28.04 2.62 -9.99
CA LYS A 154 29.11 3.62 -10.01
C LYS A 154 29.85 3.72 -8.67
N GLU A 155 29.18 3.46 -7.55
CA GLU A 155 29.78 3.54 -6.22
C GLU A 155 30.74 2.37 -5.97
N ALA A 156 30.30 1.16 -6.34
CA ALA A 156 31.10 -0.04 -6.30
C ALA A 156 32.14 -0.09 -7.44
N LYS A 157 32.07 0.84 -8.41
CA LYS A 157 32.89 0.88 -9.63
C LYS A 157 32.82 -0.45 -10.39
N TYR A 158 31.62 -0.98 -10.53
CA TYR A 158 31.35 -2.29 -11.06
C TYR A 158 30.28 -2.20 -12.15
N ASP A 159 30.60 -2.65 -13.35
CA ASP A 159 29.71 -2.55 -14.52
C ASP A 159 29.84 -3.80 -15.40
N ASP A 160 28.89 -4.71 -15.29
CA ASP A 160 28.84 -5.93 -16.09
C ASP A 160 28.61 -5.69 -17.58
N TYR A 161 28.16 -4.49 -17.98
CA TYR A 161 27.95 -4.12 -19.38
C TYR A 161 29.17 -3.40 -19.98
N ALA A 162 30.19 -3.09 -19.17
CA ALA A 162 31.41 -2.44 -19.65
C ALA A 162 32.12 -3.31 -20.70
N GLY A 163 32.28 -2.76 -21.91
CA GLY A 163 33.02 -3.41 -22.99
C GLY A 163 32.28 -4.51 -23.76
N ILE A 164 30.97 -4.67 -23.55
CA ILE A 164 30.13 -5.64 -24.27
C ILE A 164 28.88 -4.98 -24.87
N ASP A 165 28.56 -5.31 -26.13
CA ASP A 165 27.33 -4.88 -26.79
C ASP A 165 26.26 -5.99 -26.74
N VAL A 166 25.23 -5.75 -25.94
CA VAL A 166 24.08 -6.66 -25.77
C VAL A 166 22.82 -6.20 -26.50
N ALA A 167 22.90 -5.17 -27.34
CA ALA A 167 21.77 -4.74 -28.14
C ALA A 167 21.27 -5.88 -29.04
N GLY A 168 19.97 -6.17 -28.98
CA GLY A 168 19.35 -7.27 -29.73
C GLY A 168 19.65 -8.68 -29.20
N LYS A 169 20.38 -8.81 -28.09
CA LYS A 169 20.80 -10.11 -27.52
C LYS A 169 19.92 -10.54 -26.36
N VAL A 170 19.93 -11.85 -26.11
CA VAL A 170 19.37 -12.44 -24.89
C VAL A 170 20.48 -12.48 -23.85
N VAL A 171 20.27 -11.80 -22.71
CA VAL A 171 21.29 -11.76 -21.67
C VAL A 171 21.04 -12.84 -20.61
N VAL A 172 22.09 -13.50 -20.14
CA VAL A 172 22.05 -14.45 -19.02
C VAL A 172 22.91 -13.95 -17.86
N CYS A 173 22.37 -13.97 -16.64
CA CYS A 173 23.03 -13.39 -15.47
C CYS A 173 22.75 -14.14 -14.17
N PHE A 174 23.64 -13.99 -13.19
CA PHE A 174 23.42 -14.44 -11.82
C PHE A 174 22.40 -13.54 -11.11
N ARG A 175 21.47 -14.18 -10.40
CA ARG A 175 20.39 -13.47 -9.68
C ARG A 175 20.86 -12.57 -8.53
N ARG A 176 21.99 -12.86 -7.87
CA ARG A 176 22.46 -12.15 -6.66
C ARG A 176 23.45 -11.02 -6.99
N THR A 177 24.30 -10.61 -6.07
CA THR A 177 25.42 -9.68 -6.31
C THR A 177 26.76 -10.40 -6.07
N PRO A 178 27.87 -9.90 -6.62
CA PRO A 178 29.20 -10.37 -6.27
C PRO A 178 29.46 -10.33 -4.76
N GLY A 179 30.27 -11.26 -4.26
CA GLY A 179 30.81 -11.25 -2.91
C GLY A 179 29.77 -11.56 -1.83
N GLN A 180 28.78 -12.42 -2.09
CA GLN A 180 27.71 -12.78 -1.14
C GLN A 180 28.25 -13.24 0.24
N GLY A 181 29.42 -13.88 0.28
CA GLY A 181 30.07 -14.33 1.52
C GLY A 181 30.89 -13.27 2.25
N GLN A 182 31.04 -12.07 1.68
CA GLN A 182 31.89 -11.01 2.21
C GLN A 182 31.06 -10.04 3.07
N LYS A 183 31.20 -10.14 4.40
CA LYS A 183 30.44 -9.33 5.37
C LYS A 183 30.53 -7.82 5.14
N ASP A 184 31.70 -7.35 4.71
CA ASP A 184 31.99 -5.93 4.46
C ASP A 184 32.25 -5.61 2.98
N GLY A 185 31.86 -6.53 2.08
CA GLY A 185 32.00 -6.38 0.64
C GLY A 185 31.22 -5.18 0.09
N PRO A 186 31.53 -4.71 -1.13
CA PRO A 186 30.89 -3.54 -1.72
C PRO A 186 29.37 -3.71 -1.90
N PHE A 187 28.91 -4.96 -2.03
CA PHE A 187 27.51 -5.33 -2.11
C PHE A 187 27.01 -6.04 -0.84
N SER A 188 27.58 -5.73 0.33
CA SER A 188 27.04 -6.23 1.60
C SER A 188 25.70 -5.56 1.95
N PRO A 189 24.80 -6.20 2.71
CA PRO A 189 23.57 -5.57 3.18
C PRO A 189 23.81 -4.27 3.96
N SER A 190 24.90 -4.20 4.73
CA SER A 190 25.31 -3.00 5.49
C SER A 190 25.71 -1.82 4.60
N LYS A 191 26.07 -2.08 3.34
CA LYS A 191 26.39 -1.07 2.31
C LYS A 191 25.31 -0.94 1.24
N GLY A 192 24.12 -1.48 1.49
CA GLY A 192 22.97 -1.38 0.60
C GLY A 192 22.84 -2.50 -0.44
N GLY A 193 23.78 -3.44 -0.50
CA GLY A 193 23.90 -4.47 -1.53
C GLY A 193 22.73 -5.44 -1.73
N GLY A 194 21.80 -5.50 -0.78
CA GLY A 194 20.51 -6.18 -0.98
C GLY A 194 19.65 -5.55 -2.08
N ARG A 195 19.93 -4.30 -2.46
CA ARG A 195 19.16 -3.50 -3.44
C ARG A 195 19.67 -3.65 -4.87
N GLN A 196 20.98 -3.71 -5.05
CA GLN A 196 21.61 -3.94 -6.36
C GLN A 196 21.32 -5.37 -6.87
N GLY A 197 21.13 -6.33 -5.96
CA GLY A 197 20.76 -7.69 -6.31
C GLY A 197 19.29 -7.89 -6.67
N ASP A 198 18.48 -6.82 -6.66
CA ASP A 198 17.08 -6.89 -7.00
C ASP A 198 16.87 -7.23 -8.50
N LEU A 199 15.87 -8.07 -8.79
CA LEU A 199 15.62 -8.56 -10.14
C LEU A 199 15.15 -7.46 -11.08
N ARG A 200 14.33 -6.52 -10.59
CA ARG A 200 13.83 -5.39 -11.39
C ARG A 200 14.98 -4.50 -11.82
N SER A 201 15.91 -4.21 -10.92
CA SER A 201 17.12 -3.41 -11.23
C SER A 201 17.92 -3.99 -12.41
N LYS A 202 18.09 -5.32 -12.45
CA LYS A 202 18.82 -6.01 -13.52
C LYS A 202 18.07 -5.98 -14.85
N ILE A 203 16.73 -6.10 -14.81
CA ILE A 203 15.88 -5.96 -16.00
C ILE A 203 16.01 -4.55 -16.57
N VAL A 204 15.92 -3.51 -15.72
CA VAL A 204 16.07 -2.11 -16.12
C VAL A 204 17.44 -1.87 -16.77
N ALA A 205 18.51 -2.40 -16.19
CA ALA A 205 19.85 -2.32 -16.79
C ALA A 205 19.89 -3.01 -18.17
N ALA A 206 19.37 -4.25 -18.28
CA ALA A 206 19.34 -4.97 -19.54
C ALA A 206 18.54 -4.23 -20.63
N MET A 207 17.41 -3.61 -20.26
CA MET A 207 16.62 -2.76 -21.16
C MET A 207 17.38 -1.51 -21.61
N ALA A 208 18.08 -0.84 -20.69
CA ALA A 208 18.90 0.33 -21.03
C ALA A 208 19.96 0.00 -22.09
N HIS A 209 20.49 -1.24 -22.05
CA HIS A 209 21.42 -1.77 -23.05
C HIS A 209 20.74 -2.49 -24.22
N LYS A 210 19.42 -2.35 -24.38
CA LYS A 210 18.63 -2.86 -25.53
C LYS A 210 18.68 -4.40 -25.69
N ALA A 211 18.84 -5.14 -24.60
CA ALA A 211 18.62 -6.59 -24.61
C ALA A 211 17.15 -6.92 -24.94
N VAL A 212 16.91 -8.07 -25.56
CA VAL A 212 15.55 -8.49 -25.98
C VAL A 212 14.88 -9.45 -25.00
N ALA A 213 15.66 -10.11 -24.14
CA ALA A 213 15.19 -10.94 -23.04
C ALA A 213 16.29 -11.12 -22.00
N ILE A 214 15.91 -11.53 -20.79
CA ILE A 214 16.83 -11.82 -19.68
C ILE A 214 16.56 -13.19 -19.07
N LEU A 215 17.63 -13.97 -18.92
CA LEU A 215 17.65 -15.28 -18.29
C LEU A 215 18.42 -15.17 -16.97
N PHE A 216 17.72 -15.33 -15.86
CA PHE A 216 18.37 -15.45 -14.56
C PHE A 216 18.84 -16.89 -14.34
N VAL A 217 19.94 -17.06 -13.62
CA VAL A 217 20.37 -18.33 -13.04
C VAL A 217 20.68 -18.14 -11.55
N ASN A 218 20.58 -19.20 -10.76
CA ASN A 218 21.08 -19.16 -9.39
C ASN A 218 22.58 -18.88 -9.36
N ASP A 219 23.02 -18.13 -8.35
CA ASP A 219 24.43 -17.83 -8.12
C ASP A 219 25.15 -19.02 -7.45
N PRO A 220 26.40 -19.33 -7.84
CA PRO A 220 27.17 -20.43 -7.26
C PRO A 220 27.30 -20.41 -5.74
N TYR A 221 27.49 -19.22 -5.14
CA TYR A 221 27.62 -19.08 -3.69
C TYR A 221 26.38 -19.59 -2.96
N THR A 222 25.17 -19.16 -3.37
CA THR A 222 23.95 -19.62 -2.70
C THR A 222 23.72 -21.12 -2.90
N LEU A 223 24.08 -21.67 -4.06
CA LEU A 223 23.98 -23.12 -4.29
C LEU A 223 24.92 -23.89 -3.36
N ALA A 224 26.19 -23.46 -3.26
CA ALA A 224 27.16 -24.06 -2.35
C ALA A 224 26.73 -23.94 -0.88
N ASP A 225 26.16 -22.80 -0.49
CA ASP A 225 25.67 -22.59 0.87
C ASP A 225 24.47 -23.47 1.21
N LYS A 226 23.51 -23.59 0.28
CA LYS A 226 22.38 -24.54 0.43
C LYS A 226 22.86 -25.97 0.59
N GLU A 227 23.85 -26.40 -0.20
CA GLU A 227 24.40 -27.75 -0.11
C GLU A 227 25.13 -27.96 1.22
N ARG A 228 25.95 -26.99 1.66
CA ARG A 228 26.62 -27.03 2.97
C ARG A 228 25.62 -27.13 4.13
N ILE A 229 24.52 -26.36 4.09
CA ILE A 229 23.45 -26.40 5.10
C ILE A 229 22.78 -27.77 5.10
N ARG A 230 22.50 -28.32 3.91
CA ARG A 230 21.90 -29.65 3.73
C ARG A 230 22.80 -30.75 4.29
N GLU A 231 24.08 -30.77 3.94
CA GLU A 231 25.07 -31.72 4.45
C GLU A 231 25.19 -31.62 5.98
N ALA A 232 25.26 -30.40 6.53
CA ALA A 232 25.31 -30.17 7.97
C ALA A 232 24.04 -30.68 8.68
N ALA A 233 22.86 -30.52 8.07
CA ALA A 233 21.60 -31.02 8.61
C ALA A 233 21.57 -32.56 8.64
N ILE A 234 22.03 -33.21 7.56
CA ILE A 234 22.15 -34.68 7.49
C ILE A 234 23.11 -35.19 8.56
N LYS A 235 24.32 -34.62 8.63
CA LYS A 235 25.34 -35.00 9.62
C LYS A 235 24.85 -34.80 11.06
N LYS A 236 24.11 -33.72 11.32
CA LYS A 236 23.49 -33.47 12.62
C LYS A 236 22.42 -34.52 12.95
N ALA A 237 21.59 -34.89 11.98
CA ALA A 237 20.57 -35.92 12.17
C ALA A 237 21.20 -37.31 12.37
N GLU A 238 22.26 -37.63 11.65
CA GLU A 238 23.06 -38.85 11.84
C GLU A 238 23.67 -38.92 13.24
N GLY A 239 24.31 -37.83 13.69
CA GLY A 239 24.87 -37.74 15.05
C GLY A 239 23.81 -37.97 16.14
N LYS A 240 22.59 -37.45 15.96
CA LYS A 240 21.48 -37.75 16.88
C LYS A 240 21.11 -39.23 16.89
N VAL A 241 21.12 -39.90 15.75
CA VAL A 241 20.86 -41.35 15.70
C VAL A 241 21.92 -42.11 16.49
N VAL A 242 23.19 -41.78 16.31
CA VAL A 242 24.31 -42.39 17.05
C VAL A 242 24.15 -42.16 18.55
N THR A 243 23.99 -40.91 18.99
CA THR A 243 23.82 -40.59 20.42
C THR A 243 22.57 -41.24 21.03
N SER A 244 21.44 -41.28 20.31
CA SER A 244 20.23 -41.95 20.80
C SER A 244 20.39 -43.47 20.88
N ALA A 245 21.21 -44.07 20.00
CA ALA A 245 21.52 -45.50 20.05
C ALA A 245 22.44 -45.84 21.23
N GLU A 246 23.46 -45.02 21.49
CA GLU A 246 24.34 -45.14 22.67
C GLU A 246 23.53 -45.00 23.97
N GLN A 247 22.68 -43.98 24.07
CA GLN A 247 21.81 -43.78 25.25
C GLN A 247 20.81 -44.92 25.47
N LEU A 248 20.37 -45.60 24.40
CA LEU A 248 19.53 -46.79 24.52
C LEU A 248 20.33 -48.00 24.99
N ALA A 249 21.57 -48.15 24.52
CA ALA A 249 22.47 -49.23 24.95
C ALA A 249 22.82 -49.13 26.44
N ASP A 250 22.96 -47.92 26.96
CA ASP A 250 23.27 -47.64 28.37
C ASP A 250 22.02 -47.50 29.27
N ALA A 251 20.81 -47.70 28.72
CA ALA A 251 19.56 -47.45 29.44
C ALA A 251 19.23 -48.52 30.48
N SER A 252 18.75 -48.07 31.64
CA SER A 252 18.11 -48.95 32.64
C SER A 252 16.83 -49.58 32.06
N HIS A 253 16.38 -50.70 32.63
CA HIS A 253 15.14 -51.37 32.19
C HIS A 253 13.90 -50.45 32.25
N GLU A 254 13.86 -49.51 33.19
CA GLU A 254 12.74 -48.55 33.35
C GLU A 254 12.76 -47.45 32.26
N ASP A 255 13.94 -47.07 31.76
CA ASP A 255 14.11 -46.00 30.77
C ASP A 255 14.14 -46.47 29.31
N GLN A 256 14.31 -47.78 29.06
CA GLN A 256 14.48 -48.37 27.73
C GLN A 256 13.39 -47.97 26.74
N SER A 257 12.12 -47.92 27.17
CA SER A 257 10.99 -47.58 26.30
C SER A 257 11.06 -46.13 25.78
N ALA A 258 11.40 -45.19 26.66
CA ALA A 258 11.56 -43.78 26.31
C ALA A 258 12.76 -43.57 25.37
N LYS A 259 13.90 -44.22 25.66
CA LYS A 259 15.10 -44.16 24.81
C LYS A 259 14.90 -44.80 23.44
N LEU A 260 14.12 -45.88 23.36
CA LEU A 260 13.75 -46.50 22.09
C LEU A 260 12.88 -45.58 21.23
N THR A 261 11.97 -44.83 21.85
CA THR A 261 11.15 -43.83 21.16
C THR A 261 12.01 -42.71 20.61
N ALA A 262 12.91 -42.16 21.42
CA ALA A 262 13.86 -41.14 20.98
C ALA A 262 14.74 -41.59 19.80
N LEU A 263 15.20 -42.84 19.80
CA LEU A 263 15.94 -43.41 18.68
C LEU A 263 15.08 -43.52 17.41
N LYS A 264 13.82 -43.96 17.52
CA LYS A 264 12.89 -44.02 16.37
C LYS A 264 12.65 -42.64 15.76
N ASP A 265 12.48 -41.62 16.60
CA ASP A 265 12.31 -40.24 16.16
C ASP A 265 13.57 -39.71 15.47
N ALA A 266 14.75 -39.98 16.02
CA ALA A 266 16.03 -39.62 15.42
C ALA A 266 16.23 -40.29 14.04
N VAL A 267 15.92 -41.58 13.93
CA VAL A 267 15.99 -42.32 12.64
C VAL A 267 15.00 -41.75 11.63
N THR A 268 13.80 -41.38 12.06
CA THR A 268 12.79 -40.77 11.20
C THR A 268 13.25 -39.40 10.70
N GLN A 269 13.82 -38.56 11.58
CA GLN A 269 14.40 -37.26 11.21
C GLN A 269 15.57 -37.41 10.23
N PHE A 270 16.44 -38.40 10.45
CA PHE A 270 17.55 -38.69 9.54
C PHE A 270 17.07 -39.10 8.15
N ARG A 271 16.11 -40.05 8.07
CA ARG A 271 15.51 -40.46 6.79
C ARG A 271 14.89 -39.27 6.05
N ARG A 272 14.09 -38.45 6.74
CA ARG A 272 13.52 -37.23 6.14
C ARG A 272 14.59 -36.28 5.59
N SER A 273 15.67 -36.06 6.32
CA SER A 273 16.76 -35.17 5.90
C SER A 273 17.51 -35.72 4.68
N ARG A 274 17.75 -37.04 4.64
CA ARG A 274 18.36 -37.73 3.51
C ARG A 274 17.46 -37.75 2.28
N ASP A 275 16.17 -38.02 2.47
CA ASP A 275 15.22 -38.08 1.36
C ASP A 275 15.00 -36.68 0.76
N ALA A 276 14.96 -35.62 1.58
CA ALA A 276 14.93 -34.23 1.12
C ALA A 276 16.18 -33.84 0.29
N ALA A 277 17.34 -34.46 0.57
CA ALA A 277 18.58 -34.23 -0.18
C ALA A 277 18.56 -34.79 -1.61
N THR A 278 17.57 -35.61 -1.96
CA THR A 278 17.39 -36.09 -3.36
C THR A 278 16.86 -34.98 -4.28
N SER A 279 16.32 -33.90 -3.72
CA SER A 279 15.87 -32.76 -4.51
C SER A 279 17.06 -31.92 -4.99
N PRO A 280 17.04 -31.47 -6.26
CA PRO A 280 18.10 -30.65 -6.83
C PRO A 280 18.25 -29.34 -6.05
N VAL A 281 19.49 -28.93 -5.78
CA VAL A 281 19.82 -27.67 -5.06
C VAL A 281 19.44 -26.45 -5.90
N ASP A 282 19.60 -26.59 -7.21
CA ASP A 282 19.30 -25.58 -8.22
C ASP A 282 17.79 -25.58 -8.54
N GLU A 283 17.04 -25.06 -7.58
CA GLU A 283 15.59 -24.88 -7.67
C GLU A 283 15.26 -23.62 -8.48
N LEU A 284 14.26 -23.76 -9.34
CA LEU A 284 13.70 -22.64 -10.09
C LEU A 284 12.89 -21.73 -9.16
N MET A 285 12.78 -20.47 -9.56
CA MET A 285 11.94 -19.50 -8.86
C MET A 285 10.51 -19.80 -9.29
N PRO A 286 9.55 -19.96 -8.36
CA PRO A 286 8.16 -20.11 -8.75
C PRO A 286 7.69 -18.84 -9.47
N PHE A 287 6.75 -18.98 -10.42
CA PHE A 287 6.30 -17.86 -11.26
C PHE A 287 6.00 -16.57 -10.49
N GLY A 288 5.25 -16.64 -9.38
CA GLY A 288 4.87 -15.48 -8.57
C GLY A 288 6.00 -14.83 -7.76
N TYR A 289 7.21 -15.38 -7.80
CA TYR A 289 8.36 -14.78 -7.12
C TYR A 289 8.67 -13.40 -7.68
N ALA A 290 8.76 -12.40 -6.79
CA ALA A 290 9.05 -11.01 -7.13
C ALA A 290 8.14 -10.43 -8.24
N ALA A 291 6.86 -10.84 -8.27
CA ALA A 291 5.91 -10.30 -9.23
C ALA A 291 5.87 -8.77 -9.16
N ALA A 292 6.12 -8.11 -10.30
CA ALA A 292 6.07 -6.65 -10.40
C ALA A 292 4.63 -6.19 -10.65
N ASN A 293 4.23 -5.13 -9.96
CA ASN A 293 3.02 -4.37 -10.28
C ASN A 293 3.43 -3.22 -11.18
N ASP A 294 2.99 -3.28 -12.45
CA ASP A 294 3.17 -2.29 -13.54
C ASP A 294 4.62 -1.87 -13.95
N GLY A 295 4.77 -1.34 -15.17
CA GLY A 295 6.05 -0.90 -15.77
C GLY A 295 6.51 -1.66 -17.03
N GLU A 296 7.38 -1.03 -17.84
CA GLU A 296 8.03 -1.72 -18.98
C GLU A 296 9.02 -2.78 -18.47
N SER A 297 9.04 -3.94 -19.12
CA SER A 297 9.91 -5.06 -18.76
C SER A 297 10.31 -5.86 -20.00
N LEU A 298 11.21 -6.83 -19.84
CA LEU A 298 11.59 -7.82 -20.86
C LEU A 298 10.91 -9.16 -20.59
N PRO A 299 10.74 -10.03 -21.60
CA PRO A 299 10.55 -11.45 -21.34
C PRO A 299 11.66 -11.94 -20.42
N ALA A 300 11.28 -12.47 -19.25
CA ALA A 300 12.21 -12.81 -18.19
C ALA A 300 11.97 -14.25 -17.73
N PHE A 301 13.06 -15.01 -17.60
CA PHE A 301 13.02 -16.44 -17.30
C PHE A 301 14.04 -16.74 -16.20
N HIS A 302 13.77 -17.77 -15.39
CA HIS A 302 14.79 -18.42 -14.58
C HIS A 302 15.17 -19.72 -15.28
N LEU A 303 16.46 -19.89 -15.57
CA LEU A 303 17.06 -21.07 -16.16
C LEU A 303 17.92 -21.78 -15.12
N ARG A 304 17.98 -23.12 -15.19
CA ARG A 304 18.95 -23.86 -14.38
C ARG A 304 20.40 -23.52 -14.75
N ILE A 305 21.27 -23.46 -13.74
CA ILE A 305 22.67 -23.08 -13.90
C ILE A 305 23.45 -24.07 -14.79
N ASP A 306 23.00 -25.32 -14.89
CA ASP A 306 23.62 -26.35 -15.74
C ASP A 306 23.64 -25.97 -17.22
N PHE A 307 22.61 -25.26 -17.69
CA PHE A 307 22.59 -24.76 -19.07
C PHE A 307 23.62 -23.65 -19.27
N LEU A 308 23.80 -22.74 -18.29
CA LEU A 308 24.89 -21.77 -18.34
C LEU A 308 26.25 -22.47 -18.35
N ASN A 309 26.46 -23.48 -17.51
CA ASN A 309 27.69 -24.27 -17.49
C ASN A 309 27.96 -24.96 -18.84
N GLN A 310 26.92 -25.49 -19.49
CA GLN A 310 27.04 -26.08 -20.83
C GLN A 310 27.47 -25.04 -21.87
N MET A 311 26.83 -23.86 -21.85
CA MET A 311 27.18 -22.77 -22.77
C MET A 311 28.63 -22.30 -22.55
N LEU A 312 29.03 -22.05 -21.30
CA LEU A 312 30.39 -21.61 -20.94
C LEU A 312 31.46 -22.63 -21.37
N ARG A 313 31.26 -23.92 -21.08
CA ARG A 313 32.21 -24.97 -21.47
C ARG A 313 32.42 -25.04 -22.98
N SER A 314 31.35 -24.87 -23.76
CA SER A 314 31.42 -24.95 -25.21
C SER A 314 32.25 -23.82 -25.86
N VAL A 315 32.39 -22.68 -25.18
CA VAL A 315 33.21 -21.54 -25.62
C VAL A 315 34.58 -21.52 -24.94
N GLY A 316 35.02 -22.66 -24.40
CA GLY A 316 36.33 -22.81 -23.75
C GLY A 316 36.48 -22.00 -22.47
N SER A 317 35.38 -21.64 -21.82
CA SER A 317 35.37 -20.84 -20.59
C SER A 317 35.28 -21.71 -19.34
N ALA A 318 35.78 -21.15 -18.24
CA ALA A 318 35.56 -21.63 -16.89
C ALA A 318 34.05 -21.81 -16.61
N ASN A 319 33.72 -22.75 -15.73
CA ASN A 319 32.32 -22.98 -15.36
C ASN A 319 31.78 -21.83 -14.49
N ALA A 320 30.47 -21.81 -14.23
CA ALA A 320 29.83 -20.71 -13.51
C ALA A 320 30.42 -20.48 -12.10
N VAL A 321 30.83 -21.55 -11.40
CA VAL A 321 31.46 -21.47 -10.07
C VAL A 321 32.80 -20.73 -10.16
N GLU A 322 33.67 -21.19 -11.05
CA GLU A 322 35.00 -20.60 -11.27
C GLU A 322 34.88 -19.12 -11.68
N LEU A 323 33.93 -18.77 -12.56
CA LEU A 323 33.70 -17.39 -12.94
C LEU A 323 33.19 -16.53 -11.79
N ALA A 324 32.28 -17.04 -10.96
CA ALA A 324 31.81 -16.31 -9.78
C ALA A 324 32.94 -16.10 -8.77
N GLU A 325 33.79 -17.11 -8.54
CA GLU A 325 34.98 -16.98 -7.68
C GLU A 325 35.97 -15.93 -8.21
N GLU A 326 36.23 -15.90 -9.53
CA GLU A 326 37.06 -14.86 -10.13
C GLU A 326 36.47 -13.46 -9.98
N ILE A 327 35.15 -13.32 -10.21
CA ILE A 327 34.44 -12.04 -10.04
C ILE A 327 34.53 -11.61 -8.57
N ASP A 328 34.27 -12.50 -7.63
CA ASP A 328 34.27 -12.22 -6.19
C ASP A 328 35.68 -11.88 -5.67
N ALA A 329 36.71 -12.52 -6.22
CA ALA A 329 38.11 -12.28 -5.85
C ALA A 329 38.65 -10.97 -6.42
N THR A 330 38.28 -10.61 -7.65
CA THR A 330 38.84 -9.46 -8.35
C THR A 330 37.93 -8.24 -8.39
N MET A 331 36.66 -8.40 -8.00
CA MET A 331 35.59 -7.41 -8.17
C MET A 331 35.54 -6.84 -9.60
N THR A 332 35.86 -7.68 -10.59
CA THR A 332 35.92 -7.28 -12.00
C THR A 332 34.96 -8.14 -12.82
N PRO A 333 34.11 -7.52 -13.66
CA PRO A 333 33.23 -8.24 -14.58
C PRO A 333 33.95 -9.28 -15.45
N ARG A 334 33.24 -10.36 -15.77
CA ARG A 334 33.69 -11.44 -16.68
C ARG A 334 32.70 -11.67 -17.84
N SER A 335 31.93 -10.64 -18.16
CA SER A 335 30.90 -10.63 -19.18
C SER A 335 31.46 -10.92 -20.57
N ARG A 336 30.71 -11.69 -21.37
CA ARG A 336 31.11 -12.10 -22.71
C ARG A 336 29.91 -12.56 -23.54
N VAL A 337 30.01 -12.41 -24.86
CA VAL A 337 29.09 -13.07 -25.80
C VAL A 337 29.42 -14.56 -25.84
N LEU A 338 28.41 -15.42 -25.65
CA LEU A 338 28.56 -16.86 -25.77
C LEU A 338 28.46 -17.23 -27.25
N THR A 339 29.54 -16.95 -27.99
CA THR A 339 29.55 -16.97 -29.46
C THR A 339 28.96 -18.25 -30.03
N GLY A 340 27.99 -18.08 -30.95
CA GLY A 340 27.31 -19.20 -31.61
C GLY A 340 26.11 -19.75 -30.85
N TRP A 341 25.90 -19.39 -29.58
CA TRP A 341 24.67 -19.70 -28.87
C TRP A 341 23.56 -18.72 -29.20
N LYS A 342 22.36 -19.25 -29.43
CA LYS A 342 21.13 -18.45 -29.55
C LYS A 342 20.09 -18.94 -28.57
N ALA A 343 19.24 -18.02 -28.13
CA ALA A 343 18.04 -18.34 -27.37
C ALA A 343 16.82 -17.82 -28.11
N GLN A 344 15.76 -18.62 -28.12
CA GLN A 344 14.46 -18.27 -28.65
C GLN A 344 13.41 -18.64 -27.61
N GLY A 345 12.43 -17.79 -27.37
CA GLY A 345 11.36 -18.12 -26.43
C GLY A 345 10.15 -17.23 -26.55
N GLU A 346 9.13 -17.61 -25.80
CA GLU A 346 7.86 -16.91 -25.65
C GLU A 346 7.42 -17.00 -24.20
N ALA A 347 7.04 -15.87 -23.62
CA ALA A 347 6.40 -15.79 -22.32
C ALA A 347 4.99 -15.20 -22.48
N THR A 348 4.04 -15.75 -21.75
CA THR A 348 2.70 -15.18 -21.61
C THR A 348 2.43 -14.84 -20.15
N VAL A 349 2.62 -13.57 -19.80
CA VAL A 349 2.33 -13.00 -18.47
C VAL A 349 1.04 -12.17 -18.56
N ILE A 350 0.00 -12.65 -17.88
CA ILE A 350 -1.29 -11.96 -17.81
C ILE A 350 -1.30 -11.12 -16.54
N ARG A 351 -1.34 -9.79 -16.68
CA ARG A 351 -1.58 -8.88 -15.55
C ARG A 351 -3.05 -8.98 -15.18
N GLN A 352 -3.31 -9.18 -13.89
CA GLN A 352 -4.65 -9.17 -13.34
C GLN A 352 -4.93 -7.79 -12.77
N SER A 353 -6.13 -7.29 -13.03
CA SER A 353 -6.66 -6.12 -12.37
C SER A 353 -8.04 -6.44 -11.82
N ALA A 354 -8.46 -5.68 -10.83
CA ALA A 354 -9.84 -5.65 -10.36
C ALA A 354 -10.39 -4.25 -10.52
N ASP A 355 -11.65 -4.18 -10.93
CA ASP A 355 -12.41 -2.94 -10.84
C ASP A 355 -12.75 -2.70 -9.37
N VAL A 356 -12.53 -1.47 -8.92
CA VAL A 356 -12.77 -1.01 -7.56
C VAL A 356 -13.55 0.30 -7.60
N HIS A 357 -14.13 0.70 -6.46
CA HIS A 357 -15.04 1.83 -6.39
C HIS A 357 -14.71 2.76 -5.22
N ASN A 358 -14.58 4.05 -5.47
CA ASN A 358 -14.92 4.99 -4.39
C ASN A 358 -16.46 5.02 -4.26
N VAL A 359 -16.98 4.98 -3.04
CA VAL A 359 -18.43 5.06 -2.77
C VAL A 359 -18.78 6.47 -2.33
N ILE A 360 -19.68 7.13 -3.06
CA ILE A 360 -20.01 8.54 -2.90
C ILE A 360 -21.49 8.70 -2.56
N GLY A 361 -21.77 9.38 -1.45
CA GLY A 361 -23.11 9.84 -1.07
C GLY A 361 -23.11 11.36 -0.92
N VAL A 362 -24.17 12.03 -1.36
CA VAL A 362 -24.22 13.50 -1.41
C VAL A 362 -25.40 14.04 -0.61
N LEU A 363 -25.14 14.98 0.28
CA LEU A 363 -26.16 15.83 0.89
C LEU A 363 -26.09 17.21 0.24
N GLU A 364 -27.07 17.53 -0.60
CA GLU A 364 -27.09 18.79 -1.35
C GLU A 364 -27.28 19.99 -0.43
N GLY A 365 -26.52 21.05 -0.73
CA GLY A 365 -26.62 22.32 -0.02
C GLY A 365 -27.82 23.16 -0.48
N GLU A 366 -28.13 24.19 0.29
CA GLU A 366 -29.18 25.17 -0.05
C GLU A 366 -28.68 26.61 0.16
N GLY A 367 -29.16 27.52 -0.69
CA GLY A 367 -28.85 28.95 -0.61
C GLY A 367 -27.57 29.33 -1.36
N PRO A 368 -26.94 30.47 -1.01
CA PRO A 368 -25.88 31.07 -1.81
C PRO A 368 -24.58 30.26 -1.84
N LEU A 369 -24.39 29.32 -0.91
CA LEU A 369 -23.18 28.50 -0.79
C LEU A 369 -23.38 27.07 -1.30
N ALA A 370 -24.55 26.75 -1.88
CA ALA A 370 -24.94 25.38 -2.22
C ALA A 370 -24.01 24.67 -3.21
N ASN A 371 -23.25 25.45 -4.00
CA ASN A 371 -22.28 24.92 -4.96
C ASN A 371 -20.91 24.60 -4.32
N GLU A 372 -20.59 25.20 -3.17
CA GLU A 372 -19.38 24.89 -2.42
C GLU A 372 -19.50 23.50 -1.79
N THR A 373 -18.38 22.78 -1.71
CA THR A 373 -18.34 21.37 -1.32
C THR A 373 -17.47 21.18 -0.07
N VAL A 374 -17.99 20.48 0.92
CA VAL A 374 -17.22 19.90 2.03
C VAL A 374 -17.12 18.39 1.79
N VAL A 375 -15.90 17.86 1.75
CA VAL A 375 -15.69 16.40 1.65
C VAL A 375 -15.49 15.83 3.04
N ILE A 376 -16.16 14.73 3.35
CA ILE A 376 -15.94 13.94 4.57
C ILE A 376 -15.65 12.51 4.13
N GLY A 377 -14.56 11.91 4.57
CA GLY A 377 -14.17 10.59 4.07
C GLY A 377 -13.37 9.72 5.03
N ALA A 378 -13.25 8.46 4.62
CA ALA A 378 -12.45 7.40 5.23
C ALA A 378 -12.23 6.33 4.15
N HIS A 379 -11.11 5.61 4.14
CA HIS A 379 -11.02 4.44 3.27
C HIS A 379 -11.74 3.24 3.87
N TYR A 380 -12.19 2.32 3.02
CA TYR A 380 -12.91 1.12 3.43
C TYR A 380 -12.22 -0.17 2.98
N ASP A 381 -11.23 -0.12 2.09
CA ASP A 381 -10.38 -1.28 1.80
C ASP A 381 -9.46 -1.61 2.98
N HIS A 382 -9.01 -2.86 3.02
CA HIS A 382 -7.93 -3.31 3.89
C HIS A 382 -7.11 -4.41 3.19
N VAL A 383 -6.18 -5.06 3.89
CA VAL A 383 -5.21 -5.98 3.27
C VAL A 383 -5.74 -7.39 2.94
N GLY A 384 -7.05 -7.65 3.12
CA GLY A 384 -7.67 -8.92 2.72
C GLY A 384 -7.14 -10.13 3.48
N ARG A 385 -6.42 -11.02 2.79
CA ARG A 385 -5.74 -12.19 3.40
C ARG A 385 -4.25 -11.96 3.66
N GLY A 386 -3.79 -10.70 3.59
CA GLY A 386 -2.42 -10.31 3.85
C GLY A 386 -1.56 -10.18 2.57
N GLY A 387 -0.31 -10.66 2.62
CA GLY A 387 0.67 -10.47 1.54
C GLY A 387 1.67 -9.37 1.86
N SER A 388 2.01 -8.52 0.87
CA SER A 388 3.03 -7.46 1.03
C SER A 388 2.63 -6.37 2.02
N GLY A 389 1.33 -6.15 2.23
CA GLY A 389 0.81 -5.21 3.23
C GLY A 389 0.73 -5.80 4.65
N SER A 390 0.81 -7.12 4.82
CA SER A 390 0.64 -7.74 6.15
C SER A 390 1.86 -7.60 7.04
N LEU A 391 1.63 -7.30 8.32
CA LEU A 391 2.64 -7.39 9.38
C LEU A 391 2.68 -8.75 10.06
N ALA A 392 1.93 -9.75 9.57
CA ALA A 392 1.95 -11.15 10.01
C ALA A 392 2.54 -12.08 8.92
N PRO A 393 3.88 -12.14 8.77
CA PRO A 393 4.52 -12.89 7.69
C PRO A 393 4.09 -14.35 7.65
N GLY A 394 3.63 -14.80 6.47
CA GLY A 394 3.25 -16.19 6.22
C GLY A 394 1.84 -16.57 6.69
N SER A 395 1.09 -15.68 7.35
CA SER A 395 -0.34 -15.89 7.57
C SER A 395 -1.13 -15.66 6.28
N THR A 396 -2.18 -16.46 6.09
CA THR A 396 -3.19 -16.31 5.04
C THR A 396 -4.59 -16.12 5.63
N ASP A 397 -4.63 -15.81 6.93
CA ASP A 397 -5.87 -15.57 7.66
C ASP A 397 -6.47 -14.23 7.20
N ILE A 398 -7.77 -14.08 7.44
CA ILE A 398 -8.48 -12.84 7.09
C ILE A 398 -7.99 -11.73 8.02
N HIS A 399 -7.63 -10.59 7.43
CA HIS A 399 -7.32 -9.36 8.14
C HIS A 399 -8.59 -8.54 8.16
N ASN A 400 -9.38 -8.67 9.22
CA ASN A 400 -10.69 -8.03 9.32
C ASN A 400 -10.60 -6.50 9.35
N GLY A 401 -9.48 -5.94 9.81
CA GLY A 401 -9.23 -4.50 9.73
C GLY A 401 -10.25 -3.72 10.52
N ALA A 402 -10.53 -4.15 11.75
CA ALA A 402 -11.56 -3.55 12.57
C ALA A 402 -11.24 -2.09 12.92
N ASP A 403 -9.99 -1.80 13.27
CA ASP A 403 -9.55 -0.41 13.42
C ASP A 403 -9.15 0.18 12.08
N ASP A 404 -8.43 -0.59 11.25
CA ASP A 404 -7.90 -0.17 9.95
C ASP A 404 -8.61 -0.87 8.78
N ASN A 405 -9.61 -0.28 8.12
CA ASN A 405 -10.26 0.96 8.54
C ASN A 405 -11.78 0.86 8.58
N ALA A 406 -12.29 -0.27 9.08
CA ALA A 406 -13.72 -0.40 9.37
C ALA A 406 -14.19 0.66 10.38
N SER A 407 -13.34 1.02 11.35
CA SER A 407 -13.66 2.03 12.37
C SER A 407 -13.92 3.41 11.76
N GLY A 408 -13.05 3.90 10.88
CA GLY A 408 -13.20 5.20 10.20
C GLY A 408 -14.41 5.21 9.28
N THR A 409 -14.63 4.12 8.54
CA THR A 409 -15.81 3.98 7.67
C THR A 409 -17.12 3.95 8.46
N ALA A 410 -17.17 3.25 9.61
CA ALA A 410 -18.36 3.26 10.47
C ALA A 410 -18.65 4.66 11.04
N VAL A 411 -17.62 5.40 11.44
CA VAL A 411 -17.76 6.80 11.88
C VAL A 411 -18.22 7.69 10.73
N LEU A 412 -17.74 7.49 9.49
CA LEU A 412 -18.20 8.20 8.29
C LEU A 412 -19.69 8.03 8.06
N ILE A 413 -20.18 6.79 8.13
CA ILE A 413 -21.60 6.48 7.99
C ILE A 413 -22.41 7.17 9.09
N GLU A 414 -21.93 7.15 10.34
CA GLU A 414 -22.66 7.79 11.42
C GLU A 414 -22.69 9.32 11.30
N VAL A 415 -21.58 9.96 10.92
CA VAL A 415 -21.56 11.41 10.63
C VAL A 415 -22.53 11.76 9.49
N ALA A 416 -22.67 10.89 8.49
CA ALA A 416 -23.68 11.07 7.44
C ALA A 416 -25.11 11.06 7.99
N ARG A 417 -25.44 10.12 8.89
CA ARG A 417 -26.75 10.07 9.56
C ARG A 417 -27.00 11.32 10.40
N LEU A 418 -26.01 11.75 11.18
CA LEU A 418 -26.13 12.93 12.05
C LEU A 418 -26.36 14.22 11.26
N LEU A 419 -25.62 14.43 10.17
CA LEU A 419 -25.77 15.62 9.33
C LEU A 419 -27.07 15.61 8.52
N ALA A 420 -27.49 14.46 8.00
CA ALA A 420 -28.74 14.34 7.24
C ALA A 420 -29.99 14.48 8.13
N ALA A 421 -29.89 14.14 9.42
CA ALA A 421 -30.97 14.30 10.40
C ALA A 421 -31.16 15.76 10.88
N GLN A 422 -30.31 16.70 10.45
CA GLN A 422 -30.45 18.11 10.84
C GLN A 422 -31.73 18.72 10.26
N PRO A 423 -32.46 19.56 11.03
CA PRO A 423 -33.74 20.12 10.59
C PRO A 423 -33.60 21.12 9.44
N LYS A 424 -32.40 21.67 9.24
CA LYS A 424 -32.08 22.57 8.14
C LYS A 424 -31.13 21.87 7.18
N LYS A 425 -31.36 22.05 5.89
CA LYS A 425 -30.40 21.65 4.87
C LYS A 425 -29.07 22.38 5.09
N PRO A 426 -27.93 21.72 4.77
CA PRO A 426 -26.63 22.35 4.91
C PRO A 426 -26.51 23.55 3.95
N ALA A 427 -25.79 24.60 4.33
CA ALA A 427 -25.57 25.73 3.43
C ALA A 427 -24.68 25.36 2.23
N ARG A 428 -23.73 24.44 2.44
CA ARG A 428 -22.84 23.86 1.44
C ARG A 428 -23.22 22.43 1.11
N ARG A 429 -22.88 21.95 -0.07
CA ARG A 429 -22.94 20.52 -0.38
C ARG A 429 -21.97 19.76 0.53
N VAL A 430 -22.41 18.61 1.04
CA VAL A 430 -21.54 17.65 1.74
C VAL A 430 -21.40 16.40 0.89
N VAL A 431 -20.17 16.01 0.60
CA VAL A 431 -19.85 14.82 -0.17
C VAL A 431 -19.17 13.83 0.77
N PHE A 432 -19.87 12.75 1.08
CA PHE A 432 -19.36 11.64 1.86
C PHE A 432 -18.68 10.65 0.93
N MET A 433 -17.45 10.26 1.26
CA MET A 433 -16.65 9.41 0.38
C MET A 433 -15.95 8.30 1.15
N ALA A 434 -16.32 7.06 0.83
CA ALA A 434 -15.55 5.90 1.23
C ALA A 434 -14.54 5.59 0.12
N PHE A 435 -13.24 5.73 0.42
CA PHE A 435 -12.15 5.54 -0.54
C PHE A 435 -11.73 4.06 -0.62
N THR A 436 -11.23 3.64 -1.78
CA THR A 436 -10.64 2.30 -1.98
C THR A 436 -9.20 2.40 -2.46
N GLY A 437 -8.38 1.39 -2.21
CA GLY A 437 -6.98 1.34 -2.61
C GLY A 437 -6.07 2.25 -1.80
N GLU A 438 -6.46 2.63 -0.57
CA GLU A 438 -5.63 3.41 0.33
C GLU A 438 -4.37 2.62 0.70
N GLU A 439 -4.55 1.32 0.99
CA GLU A 439 -3.52 0.35 1.40
C GLU A 439 -2.42 0.15 0.35
N LEU A 440 -2.73 0.50 -0.89
CA LEU A 440 -1.82 0.43 -2.04
C LEU A 440 -1.21 1.80 -2.38
N GLY A 441 -1.49 2.83 -1.58
CA GLY A 441 -0.92 4.17 -1.68
C GLY A 441 -1.92 5.27 -2.08
N LEU A 442 -3.03 5.40 -1.36
CA LEU A 442 -4.02 6.49 -1.52
C LEU A 442 -4.71 6.51 -2.90
N LEU A 443 -4.86 5.35 -3.55
CA LEU A 443 -5.23 5.28 -4.96
C LEU A 443 -6.63 5.84 -5.23
N GLY A 444 -7.57 5.63 -4.32
CA GLY A 444 -8.94 6.13 -4.39
C GLY A 444 -9.04 7.64 -4.27
N SER A 445 -8.45 8.23 -3.23
CA SER A 445 -8.47 9.70 -3.06
C SER A 445 -7.68 10.43 -4.14
N ALA A 446 -6.56 9.86 -4.59
CA ALA A 446 -5.80 10.38 -5.72
C ALA A 446 -6.63 10.36 -7.01
N ARG A 447 -7.38 9.27 -7.27
CA ARG A 447 -8.29 9.17 -8.41
C ARG A 447 -9.37 10.24 -8.36
N TYR A 448 -10.01 10.45 -7.22
CA TYR A 448 -11.01 11.51 -7.08
C TYR A 448 -10.41 12.90 -7.33
N CYS A 449 -9.24 13.20 -6.74
CA CYS A 449 -8.59 14.49 -6.93
C CYS A 449 -8.10 14.74 -8.37
N LYS A 450 -7.97 13.69 -9.18
CA LYS A 450 -7.62 13.78 -10.60
C LYS A 450 -8.86 13.94 -11.49
N GLU A 451 -9.91 13.19 -11.20
CA GLU A 451 -11.16 13.15 -11.97
C GLU A 451 -12.35 13.40 -11.04
N PRO A 452 -12.51 14.63 -10.53
CA PRO A 452 -13.46 14.88 -9.46
C PRO A 452 -14.90 14.96 -10.00
N ILE A 453 -15.85 14.45 -9.23
CA ILE A 453 -17.28 14.51 -9.58
C ILE A 453 -17.84 15.92 -9.37
N PHE A 454 -17.29 16.66 -8.40
CA PHE A 454 -17.59 18.07 -8.14
C PHE A 454 -16.32 18.90 -8.32
N PRO A 455 -16.41 20.15 -8.81
CA PRO A 455 -15.21 20.97 -9.03
C PRO A 455 -14.35 21.12 -7.76
N LEU A 456 -13.05 20.81 -7.84
CA LEU A 456 -12.15 20.87 -6.69
C LEU A 456 -11.88 22.30 -6.22
N ASP A 457 -11.96 23.29 -7.11
CA ASP A 457 -11.92 24.71 -6.77
C ASP A 457 -13.11 25.16 -5.91
N GLU A 458 -14.23 24.44 -6.00
CA GLU A 458 -15.38 24.64 -5.10
C GLU A 458 -15.30 23.80 -3.81
N THR A 459 -14.28 22.97 -3.64
CA THR A 459 -14.08 22.21 -2.41
C THR A 459 -13.42 23.09 -1.34
N VAL A 460 -14.13 23.36 -0.24
CA VAL A 460 -13.70 24.30 0.80
C VAL A 460 -12.88 23.66 1.91
N ALA A 461 -13.08 22.36 2.14
CA ALA A 461 -12.36 21.58 3.13
C ALA A 461 -12.56 20.08 2.89
N MET A 462 -11.64 19.28 3.42
CA MET A 462 -11.78 17.83 3.52
C MET A 462 -11.51 17.36 4.96
N LEU A 463 -12.43 16.57 5.51
CA LEU A 463 -12.31 15.94 6.83
C LEU A 463 -12.13 14.43 6.63
N ASN A 464 -11.05 13.86 7.17
CA ASN A 464 -10.72 12.44 6.99
C ASN A 464 -10.67 11.69 8.31
N MET A 465 -11.16 10.45 8.35
CA MET A 465 -10.97 9.54 9.48
C MET A 465 -10.22 8.30 9.06
N ASP A 466 -9.26 7.91 9.89
CA ASP A 466 -8.50 6.68 9.76
C ASP A 466 -8.18 6.15 11.15
N MET A 467 -8.30 4.85 11.36
CA MET A 467 -7.99 4.18 12.64
C MET A 467 -8.48 4.98 13.85
N VAL A 468 -9.81 5.10 13.99
CA VAL A 468 -10.46 5.91 15.04
C VAL A 468 -11.10 5.06 16.14
N GLY A 469 -10.84 3.75 16.14
CA GLY A 469 -11.39 2.76 17.04
C GLY A 469 -10.48 2.34 18.19
N ARG A 470 -9.23 2.80 18.25
CA ARG A 470 -8.25 2.40 19.30
C ARG A 470 -7.80 3.57 20.16
N LEU A 471 -8.75 4.43 20.55
CA LEU A 471 -8.51 5.56 21.44
C LEU A 471 -7.84 5.10 22.76
N GLN A 472 -6.67 5.67 23.05
CA GLN A 472 -5.92 5.38 24.28
C GLN A 472 -5.68 6.66 25.06
N GLU A 473 -5.83 6.58 26.38
CA GLU A 473 -5.54 7.70 27.30
C GLU A 473 -6.28 8.99 26.93
N ASN A 474 -7.46 8.90 26.30
CA ASN A 474 -8.24 10.05 25.83
C ASN A 474 -7.52 10.93 24.76
N LYS A 475 -6.47 10.42 24.12
CA LYS A 475 -5.66 11.15 23.14
C LYS A 475 -6.16 10.94 21.72
N LEU A 476 -6.47 12.02 21.02
CA LEU A 476 -6.86 12.02 19.61
C LEU A 476 -5.86 12.84 18.82
N THR A 477 -5.22 12.22 17.82
CA THR A 477 -4.31 12.94 16.92
C THR A 477 -5.12 13.59 15.81
N VAL A 478 -4.82 14.85 15.53
CA VAL A 478 -5.46 15.61 14.44
C VAL A 478 -4.39 16.24 13.57
N PHE A 479 -4.30 15.81 12.31
CA PHE A 479 -3.44 16.41 11.29
C PHE A 479 -4.12 17.57 10.57
N GLY A 480 -3.32 18.43 9.95
CA GLY A 480 -3.78 19.53 9.12
C GLY A 480 -4.30 20.75 9.88
N VAL A 481 -4.08 20.83 11.20
CA VAL A 481 -4.68 21.87 12.06
C VAL A 481 -4.30 23.30 11.61
N LYS A 482 -3.14 23.46 10.96
CA LYS A 482 -2.67 24.76 10.44
C LYS A 482 -2.88 24.95 8.94
N THR A 483 -3.65 24.09 8.28
CA THR A 483 -3.93 24.18 6.83
C THR A 483 -5.05 25.17 6.49
N ALA A 484 -5.77 25.66 7.49
CA ALA A 484 -6.57 26.88 7.39
C ALA A 484 -6.47 27.72 8.66
N LYS A 485 -6.58 29.04 8.52
CA LYS A 485 -6.48 29.98 9.67
C LYS A 485 -7.50 29.71 10.77
N GLN A 486 -8.67 29.18 10.40
CA GLN A 486 -9.80 28.99 11.30
C GLN A 486 -9.80 27.62 11.99
N PHE A 487 -9.04 26.64 11.50
CA PHE A 487 -9.16 25.26 11.95
C PHE A 487 -8.77 25.05 13.41
N GLU A 488 -7.72 25.72 13.90
CA GLU A 488 -7.31 25.65 15.30
C GLU A 488 -8.44 26.11 16.24
N GLU A 489 -9.12 27.21 15.91
CA GLU A 489 -10.25 27.72 16.69
C GLU A 489 -11.47 26.80 16.61
N TRP A 490 -11.83 26.35 15.41
CA TRP A 490 -12.99 25.47 15.21
C TRP A 490 -12.80 24.11 15.87
N LEU A 491 -11.59 23.55 15.78
CA LEU A 491 -11.23 22.30 16.45
C LEU A 491 -11.32 22.45 17.98
N ARG A 492 -10.75 23.54 18.53
CA ARG A 492 -10.83 23.82 19.97
C ARG A 492 -12.27 24.01 20.44
N GLU A 493 -13.11 24.70 19.67
CA GLU A 493 -14.52 24.92 20.03
C GLU A 493 -15.32 23.62 19.99
N GLY A 494 -15.21 22.85 18.90
CA GLY A 494 -15.89 21.56 18.76
C GLY A 494 -15.46 20.56 19.82
N ASN A 495 -14.18 20.59 20.24
CA ASN A 495 -13.66 19.70 21.27
C ASN A 495 -14.13 20.02 22.69
N LYS A 496 -14.81 21.16 22.94
CA LYS A 496 -15.38 21.44 24.28
C LYS A 496 -16.44 20.41 24.68
N THR A 497 -17.20 19.91 23.71
CA THR A 497 -18.27 18.93 23.94
C THR A 497 -17.71 17.54 24.17
N THR A 498 -16.61 17.19 23.47
CA THR A 498 -16.07 15.83 23.48
C THR A 498 -14.91 15.66 24.46
N GLY A 499 -14.13 16.70 24.73
CA GLY A 499 -13.10 16.72 25.77
C GLY A 499 -11.88 15.84 25.50
N PHE A 500 -11.46 15.67 24.25
CA PHE A 500 -10.23 14.94 23.92
C PHE A 500 -8.98 15.70 24.33
N GLU A 501 -7.92 14.98 24.69
CA GLU A 501 -6.55 15.50 24.67
C GLU A 501 -6.07 15.48 23.21
N LEU A 502 -6.09 16.64 22.55
CA LEU A 502 -5.73 16.73 21.14
C LEU A 502 -4.22 16.75 20.96
N ILE A 503 -3.71 15.81 20.14
CA ILE A 503 -2.35 15.83 19.63
C ILE A 503 -2.39 16.48 18.25
N GLU A 504 -2.20 17.79 18.22
CA GLU A 504 -2.29 18.58 16.98
C GLU A 504 -1.02 18.48 16.15
N LYS A 505 -1.18 18.11 14.88
CA LYS A 505 -0.13 18.13 13.86
C LYS A 505 -0.45 19.24 12.85
N PRO A 506 0.45 20.23 12.69
CA PRO A 506 0.15 21.40 11.86
C PRO A 506 0.09 21.04 10.37
N GLU A 507 0.89 20.09 9.91
CA GLU A 507 1.01 19.70 8.51
C GLU A 507 -0.24 19.00 7.93
N GLY A 508 -0.55 19.29 6.66
CA GLY A 508 -1.63 18.64 5.92
C GLY A 508 -1.23 17.35 5.20
N PHE A 509 0.03 16.93 5.31
CA PHE A 509 0.49 15.63 4.83
C PHE A 509 0.52 14.63 5.98
N GLY A 510 -0.08 13.47 5.76
CA GLY A 510 -0.10 12.35 6.68
C GLY A 510 -0.32 11.02 5.95
N PRO A 511 -0.38 9.91 6.68
CA PRO A 511 -0.44 8.56 6.12
C PRO A 511 -1.87 8.16 5.75
N SER A 512 -2.66 9.04 5.12
CA SER A 512 -4.06 8.74 4.75
C SER A 512 -4.58 9.70 3.66
N ASP A 513 -5.82 9.49 3.20
CA ASP A 513 -6.43 10.08 2.00
C ASP A 513 -6.47 11.61 1.96
N HIS A 514 -6.52 12.28 3.11
CA HIS A 514 -6.45 13.75 3.21
C HIS A 514 -5.23 14.35 2.48
N SER A 515 -4.12 13.60 2.43
CA SER A 515 -2.90 14.03 1.73
C SER A 515 -3.18 14.35 0.26
N SER A 516 -4.02 13.56 -0.42
CA SER A 516 -4.39 13.78 -1.83
C SER A 516 -5.06 15.14 -2.02
N PHE A 517 -5.95 15.55 -1.11
CA PHE A 517 -6.64 16.84 -1.14
C PHE A 517 -5.70 18.00 -0.78
N TYR A 518 -4.80 17.81 0.19
CA TYR A 518 -3.83 18.84 0.56
C TYR A 518 -2.89 19.18 -0.61
N THR A 519 -2.52 18.21 -1.47
CA THR A 519 -1.76 18.50 -2.71
C THR A 519 -2.49 19.45 -3.66
N LYS A 520 -3.82 19.51 -3.58
CA LYS A 520 -4.68 20.39 -4.38
C LYS A 520 -4.97 21.72 -3.69
N LYS A 521 -4.25 22.05 -2.61
CA LYS A 521 -4.40 23.28 -1.81
C LYS A 521 -5.78 23.41 -1.16
N ILE A 522 -6.37 22.28 -0.81
CA ILE A 522 -7.61 22.22 -0.03
C ILE A 522 -7.22 22.11 1.45
N PRO A 523 -7.81 22.90 2.36
CA PRO A 523 -7.65 22.72 3.79
C PRO A 523 -8.12 21.35 4.24
N VAL A 524 -7.33 20.67 5.06
CA VAL A 524 -7.65 19.31 5.53
C VAL A 524 -7.57 19.18 7.04
N LEU A 525 -8.45 18.35 7.61
CA LEU A 525 -8.28 17.78 8.95
C LEU A 525 -8.33 16.26 8.84
N HIS A 526 -7.44 15.58 9.56
CA HIS A 526 -7.44 14.13 9.62
C HIS A 526 -7.35 13.63 11.06
N PHE A 527 -8.32 12.82 11.47
CA PHE A 527 -8.49 12.27 12.81
C PHE A 527 -7.94 10.84 12.88
N PHE A 528 -7.12 10.57 13.89
CA PHE A 528 -6.36 9.31 14.03
C PHE A 528 -6.10 8.97 15.50
N THR A 529 -6.28 7.72 15.92
CA THR A 529 -6.04 7.30 17.32
C THR A 529 -4.65 6.70 17.57
N GLY A 530 -3.83 6.55 16.55
CA GLY A 530 -2.47 6.03 16.68
C GLY A 530 -2.33 4.60 16.18
N LEU A 531 -1.08 4.16 16.01
CA LEU A 531 -0.77 2.77 15.67
C LEU A 531 -0.86 1.87 16.92
N HIS A 532 -1.15 0.59 16.69
CA HIS A 532 -1.21 -0.43 17.73
C HIS A 532 -0.58 -1.76 17.25
N PRO A 533 -0.27 -2.71 18.16
CA PRO A 533 0.43 -3.95 17.79
C PRO A 533 -0.32 -4.85 16.78
N ASP A 534 -1.64 -4.70 16.68
CA ASP A 534 -2.49 -5.48 15.77
C ASP A 534 -2.58 -4.90 14.35
N TYR A 535 -2.03 -3.71 14.10
CA TYR A 535 -2.07 -3.04 12.80
C TYR A 535 -1.59 -3.96 11.67
N HIS A 536 -2.37 -4.06 10.59
CA HIS A 536 -2.12 -4.93 9.43
C HIS A 536 -1.91 -6.42 9.82
N ARG A 537 -2.61 -6.91 10.84
CA ARG A 537 -2.59 -8.34 11.25
C ARG A 537 -4.01 -8.91 11.28
N PRO A 538 -4.17 -10.24 11.19
CA PRO A 538 -5.45 -10.91 11.41
C PRO A 538 -6.07 -10.62 12.78
N SER A 539 -5.26 -10.18 13.74
CA SER A 539 -5.70 -9.86 15.08
C SER A 539 -6.34 -8.47 15.21
N ASP A 540 -6.39 -7.65 14.15
CA ASP A 540 -7.15 -6.39 14.20
C ASP A 540 -8.66 -6.66 14.04
N ASP A 541 -9.32 -6.94 15.17
CA ASP A 541 -10.71 -7.40 15.22
C ASP A 541 -11.54 -6.57 16.21
N THR A 542 -12.87 -6.68 16.06
CA THR A 542 -13.92 -5.87 16.68
C THR A 542 -13.94 -5.91 18.20
N ASP A 543 -13.45 -6.98 18.83
CA ASP A 543 -13.36 -7.11 20.28
C ASP A 543 -12.38 -6.12 20.93
N LYS A 544 -11.51 -5.49 20.14
CA LYS A 544 -10.50 -4.54 20.60
C LYS A 544 -10.89 -3.08 20.46
N LEU A 545 -12.06 -2.81 19.87
CA LEU A 545 -12.50 -1.44 19.57
C LEU A 545 -13.06 -0.72 20.80
N ASP A 546 -12.68 0.54 20.95
CA ASP A 546 -13.32 1.50 21.85
C ASP A 546 -14.47 2.22 21.12
N VAL A 547 -15.64 1.57 21.09
CA VAL A 547 -16.84 2.13 20.43
C VAL A 547 -17.31 3.43 21.11
N ASP A 548 -17.09 3.60 22.40
CA ASP A 548 -17.40 4.86 23.10
C ASP A 548 -16.50 5.99 22.58
N GLY A 549 -15.20 5.70 22.42
CA GLY A 549 -14.24 6.58 21.74
C GLY A 549 -14.66 6.94 20.32
N MET A 550 -15.02 5.95 19.50
CA MET A 550 -15.50 6.16 18.13
C MET A 550 -16.73 7.07 18.08
N THR A 551 -17.68 6.85 18.99
CA THR A 551 -18.90 7.68 19.09
C THR A 551 -18.54 9.13 19.42
N ARG A 552 -17.58 9.36 20.32
CA ARG A 552 -17.07 10.70 20.63
C ARG A 552 -16.34 11.34 19.44
N VAL A 553 -15.59 10.56 18.66
CA VAL A 553 -14.94 11.04 17.43
C VAL A 553 -16.01 11.46 16.41
N ALA A 554 -17.07 10.66 16.21
CA ALA A 554 -18.19 11.00 15.34
C ALA A 554 -18.84 12.34 15.74
N THR A 555 -19.05 12.56 17.05
CA THR A 555 -19.56 13.83 17.57
C THR A 555 -18.61 14.99 17.23
N LEU A 556 -17.31 14.86 17.49
CA LEU A 556 -16.35 15.93 17.20
C LEU A 556 -16.32 16.27 15.69
N VAL A 557 -16.25 15.26 14.83
CA VAL A 557 -16.25 15.45 13.37
C VAL A 557 -17.54 16.13 12.92
N ASN A 558 -18.69 15.72 13.45
CA ASN A 558 -19.98 16.34 13.16
C ASN A 558 -20.03 17.83 13.60
N GLU A 559 -19.54 18.16 14.79
CA GLU A 559 -19.48 19.55 15.27
C GLU A 559 -18.61 20.43 14.36
N ILE A 560 -17.41 19.95 14.01
CA ILE A 560 -16.50 20.66 13.11
C ILE A 560 -17.12 20.79 11.71
N ALA A 561 -17.69 19.70 11.19
CA ALA A 561 -18.36 19.71 9.89
C ALA A 561 -19.49 20.74 9.85
N GLN A 562 -20.34 20.81 10.87
CA GLN A 562 -21.42 21.81 10.93
C GLN A 562 -20.89 23.24 10.90
N VAL A 563 -19.78 23.53 11.60
CA VAL A 563 -19.13 24.86 11.55
C VAL A 563 -18.62 25.15 10.14
N VAL A 564 -17.89 24.21 9.52
CA VAL A 564 -17.34 24.36 8.16
C VAL A 564 -18.46 24.50 7.13
N ILE A 565 -19.55 23.75 7.27
CA ILE A 565 -20.68 23.76 6.34
C ILE A 565 -21.44 25.09 6.39
N ASN A 566 -21.66 25.64 7.59
CA ASN A 566 -22.60 26.75 7.77
C ASN A 566 -21.94 28.13 7.90
N THR A 567 -20.62 28.21 8.11
CA THR A 567 -19.92 29.51 8.21
C THR A 567 -19.83 30.18 6.84
N PRO A 568 -20.39 31.39 6.61
CA PRO A 568 -20.41 31.97 5.27
C PRO A 568 -19.03 32.20 4.64
N ALA A 569 -18.03 32.55 5.45
CA ALA A 569 -16.66 32.70 4.98
C ALA A 569 -16.02 31.33 4.73
N ARG A 570 -15.36 31.18 3.57
CA ARG A 570 -14.54 30.00 3.27
C ARG A 570 -13.36 29.91 4.26
N PRO A 571 -12.93 28.70 4.66
CA PRO A 571 -11.67 28.52 5.38
C PRO A 571 -10.52 29.05 4.51
N GLU A 572 -9.67 29.90 5.08
CA GLU A 572 -8.57 30.49 4.34
C GLU A 572 -7.39 29.52 4.34
N TYR A 573 -7.10 28.91 3.19
CA TYR A 573 -6.00 27.95 3.05
C TYR A 573 -4.65 28.58 3.44
N VAL A 574 -3.90 27.82 4.23
CA VAL A 574 -2.54 28.13 4.64
C VAL A 574 -1.64 26.99 4.23
N GLU A 575 -0.63 27.29 3.41
CA GLU A 575 0.41 26.34 3.09
C GLU A 575 1.34 26.17 4.28
N VAL A 576 1.27 25.01 4.94
CA VAL A 576 2.14 24.68 6.06
C VAL A 576 3.43 24.10 5.49
N LYS A 577 4.54 24.84 5.68
CA LYS A 577 5.90 24.39 5.38
C LYS A 577 6.34 23.35 6.42
N GLY A 578 5.85 22.13 6.26
CA GLY A 578 6.18 20.98 7.09
C GLY A 578 6.63 19.79 6.24
N SER A 579 7.62 19.05 6.73
CA SER A 579 8.07 17.81 6.11
C SER A 579 7.05 16.71 6.36
N ALA A 580 6.38 16.23 5.32
CA ALA A 580 5.66 14.96 5.38
C ALA A 580 6.67 13.86 5.74
N ASN A 581 6.55 13.27 6.93
CA ASN A 581 7.16 11.97 7.21
C ASN A 581 6.17 10.90 6.72
N VAL A 582 6.03 10.80 5.40
CA VAL A 582 5.47 9.59 4.79
C VAL A 582 6.56 8.55 4.94
N GLY A 583 6.45 7.74 6.00
CA GLY A 583 7.44 6.74 6.37
C GLY A 583 7.56 5.64 5.32
N ARG A 584 8.25 5.91 4.20
CA ARG A 584 8.89 4.88 3.41
C ARG A 584 10.28 4.67 3.98
N SER A 585 10.37 3.74 4.93
CA SER A 585 11.64 3.22 5.43
C SER A 585 12.54 2.81 4.25
N GLY A 586 13.63 3.56 4.05
CA GLY A 586 14.61 3.30 3.02
C GLY A 586 15.73 4.33 3.01
N ASN A 587 16.97 3.86 2.87
CA ASN A 587 18.18 4.70 2.82
C ASN A 587 18.33 5.40 1.44
N ARG A 588 17.23 5.92 0.85
CA ARG A 588 17.20 6.59 -0.47
C ARG A 588 17.22 8.11 -0.29
N PRO A 589 17.90 8.89 -1.15
CA PRO A 589 17.87 10.35 -1.06
C PRO A 589 16.43 10.88 -1.14
N TYR A 590 16.14 11.87 -0.31
CA TYR A 590 14.83 12.50 -0.29
C TYR A 590 14.70 13.47 -1.47
N VAL A 591 13.62 13.32 -2.24
CA VAL A 591 13.27 14.22 -3.36
C VAL A 591 12.05 15.06 -3.03
N GLY A 592 11.09 14.50 -2.29
CA GLY A 592 9.84 15.16 -1.90
C GLY A 592 8.82 15.27 -3.03
N THR A 593 8.84 14.36 -4.01
CA THR A 593 7.74 14.16 -4.95
C THR A 593 6.62 13.35 -4.31
N ILE A 594 5.39 13.61 -4.76
CA ILE A 594 4.19 12.88 -4.36
C ILE A 594 3.71 12.13 -5.61
N PRO A 595 3.59 10.79 -5.56
CA PRO A 595 3.14 10.02 -6.72
C PRO A 595 1.73 10.43 -7.19
N ASP A 596 1.52 10.43 -8.50
CA ASP A 596 0.19 10.37 -9.13
C ASP A 596 0.00 8.99 -9.73
N PHE A 597 -0.68 8.10 -9.00
CA PHE A 597 -0.98 6.75 -9.49
C PHE A 597 -2.16 6.69 -10.45
N GLY A 598 -2.86 7.82 -10.68
CA GLY A 598 -3.98 7.87 -11.61
C GLY A 598 -3.54 7.91 -13.08
N VAL A 599 -2.25 8.12 -13.37
CA VAL A 599 -1.69 8.22 -14.72
C VAL A 599 -1.21 6.84 -15.19
N GLN A 600 -1.86 6.30 -16.23
CA GLN A 600 -1.50 5.01 -16.85
C GLN A 600 -0.52 5.18 -18.03
N GLU A 601 0.35 6.20 -17.98
CA GLU A 601 1.40 6.40 -18.98
C GLU A 601 2.75 5.91 -18.42
N PRO A 602 3.63 5.29 -19.23
CA PRO A 602 4.96 4.90 -18.78
C PRO A 602 5.76 6.12 -18.27
N GLY A 603 6.04 6.12 -16.96
CA GLY A 603 6.79 7.14 -16.24
C GLY A 603 6.38 7.22 -14.76
N TYR A 604 7.06 8.07 -13.99
CA TYR A 604 6.65 8.40 -12.62
C TYR A 604 5.91 9.73 -12.63
N ALA A 605 4.58 9.65 -12.58
CA ALA A 605 3.75 10.83 -12.57
C ALA A 605 3.74 11.49 -11.17
N ILE A 606 3.74 12.82 -11.17
CA ILE A 606 3.81 13.63 -9.96
C ILE A 606 2.46 14.31 -9.75
N SER A 607 1.81 14.04 -8.62
CA SER A 607 0.55 14.69 -8.21
C SER A 607 0.83 16.00 -7.48
N GLY A 608 2.02 16.14 -6.91
CA GLY A 608 2.53 17.33 -6.25
C GLY A 608 3.92 17.14 -5.67
N THR A 609 4.42 18.20 -5.04
CA THR A 609 5.73 18.20 -4.38
C THR A 609 5.58 18.73 -2.96
N ALA A 610 6.32 18.17 -2.01
CA ALA A 610 6.39 18.68 -0.65
C ALA A 610 7.08 20.07 -0.66
N PRO A 611 6.51 21.11 -0.03
CA PRO A 611 7.10 22.44 -0.02
C PRO A 611 8.52 22.47 0.55
N GLY A 612 9.42 23.19 -0.11
CA GLY A 612 10.84 23.30 0.25
C GLY A 612 11.68 22.04 0.00
N SER A 613 11.09 20.98 -0.58
CA SER A 613 11.82 19.79 -1.01
C SER A 613 12.73 20.06 -2.23
N PRO A 614 13.68 19.17 -2.53
CA PRO A 614 14.42 19.21 -3.80
C PRO A 614 13.53 19.33 -5.04
N ALA A 615 12.43 18.57 -5.08
CA ALA A 615 11.47 18.59 -6.19
C ALA A 615 10.84 19.96 -6.37
N ASP A 616 10.36 20.55 -5.27
CA ASP A 616 9.74 21.86 -5.25
C ASP A 616 10.72 22.95 -5.69
N LYS A 617 11.94 22.93 -5.13
CA LYS A 617 13.01 23.90 -5.47
C LYS A 617 13.44 23.84 -6.94
N ALA A 618 13.43 22.67 -7.55
CA ALA A 618 13.76 22.51 -8.96
C ALA A 618 12.57 22.77 -9.91
N GLY A 619 11.39 23.06 -9.36
CA GLY A 619 10.21 23.42 -10.14
C GLY A 619 9.53 22.23 -10.81
N LEU A 620 9.61 21.03 -10.21
CA LEU A 620 8.69 19.94 -10.52
C LEU A 620 7.27 20.35 -10.13
N LYS A 621 6.29 19.99 -10.96
CA LYS A 621 4.89 20.43 -10.83
C LYS A 621 3.93 19.25 -10.88
N PRO A 622 2.73 19.38 -10.29
CA PRO A 622 1.62 18.49 -10.57
C PRO A 622 1.41 18.30 -12.08
N GLY A 623 1.27 17.05 -12.51
CA GLY A 623 1.11 16.66 -13.92
C GLY A 623 2.42 16.47 -14.69
N ASP A 624 3.58 16.63 -14.04
CA ASP A 624 4.85 16.19 -14.60
C ASP A 624 4.94 14.66 -14.58
N LEU A 625 5.34 14.08 -15.70
CA LEU A 625 5.67 12.66 -15.82
C LEU A 625 7.20 12.52 -15.91
N VAL A 626 7.84 12.07 -14.84
CA VAL A 626 9.29 11.82 -14.83
C VAL A 626 9.57 10.58 -15.68
N ILE A 627 10.35 10.76 -16.74
CA ILE A 627 10.70 9.70 -17.69
C ILE A 627 12.18 9.31 -17.61
N GLU A 628 13.01 10.14 -16.95
CA GLU A 628 14.42 9.84 -16.72
C GLU A 628 14.93 10.54 -15.46
N VAL A 629 15.82 9.90 -14.70
CA VAL A 629 16.55 10.48 -13.57
C VAL A 629 18.03 10.16 -13.70
N GLY A 630 18.85 11.19 -13.91
CA GLY A 630 20.30 11.10 -14.02
C GLY A 630 20.78 10.14 -15.11
N GLY A 631 20.09 10.11 -16.26
CA GLY A 631 20.35 9.19 -17.36
C GLY A 631 19.65 7.83 -17.27
N ASN A 632 18.95 7.53 -16.16
CA ASN A 632 18.23 6.28 -15.98
C ASN A 632 16.77 6.45 -16.38
N LYS A 633 16.29 5.62 -17.33
CA LYS A 633 14.89 5.63 -17.76
C LYS A 633 13.97 5.28 -16.58
N VAL A 634 12.86 5.99 -16.46
CA VAL A 634 11.83 5.79 -15.43
C VAL A 634 10.52 5.46 -16.13
N THR A 635 9.93 4.30 -15.81
CA THR A 635 8.64 3.88 -16.39
C THR A 635 7.53 3.66 -15.37
N ASN A 636 7.86 3.64 -14.08
CA ASN A 636 6.94 3.54 -12.95
C ASN A 636 7.61 4.10 -11.67
N LEU A 637 6.93 3.98 -10.52
CA LEU A 637 7.45 4.43 -9.23
C LEU A 637 8.66 3.62 -8.74
N ASP A 638 8.69 2.31 -9.01
CA ASP A 638 9.81 1.48 -8.59
C ASP A 638 11.10 1.85 -9.34
N ASP A 639 11.02 2.12 -10.65
CA ASP A 639 12.13 2.62 -11.44
C ASP A 639 12.64 3.96 -10.96
N PHE A 640 11.71 4.84 -10.56
CA PHE A 640 12.04 6.13 -9.97
C PHE A 640 12.80 5.93 -8.65
N ASP A 641 12.30 5.06 -7.77
CA ASP A 641 12.95 4.76 -6.49
C ASP A 641 14.32 4.09 -6.69
N LEU A 642 14.47 3.20 -7.68
CA LEU A 642 15.73 2.56 -8.04
C LEU A 642 16.73 3.57 -8.63
N ALA A 643 16.28 4.45 -9.53
CA ALA A 643 17.12 5.47 -10.14
C ALA A 643 17.66 6.44 -9.08
N LEU A 644 16.83 6.87 -8.13
CA LEU A 644 17.25 7.76 -7.04
C LEU A 644 18.27 7.14 -6.10
N ARG A 645 18.18 5.84 -5.86
CA ARG A 645 19.11 5.11 -4.99
C ARG A 645 20.52 5.02 -5.55
N LYS A 646 20.74 5.35 -6.83
CA LYS A 646 22.08 5.45 -7.45
C LYS A 646 22.84 6.73 -7.08
N PHE A 647 22.20 7.63 -6.33
CA PHE A 647 22.74 8.94 -5.96
C PHE A 647 22.72 9.12 -4.45
N LYS A 648 23.47 10.12 -3.96
CA LYS A 648 23.56 10.49 -2.55
C LYS A 648 22.88 11.82 -2.28
N ALA A 649 22.60 12.07 -1.01
CA ALA A 649 22.23 13.40 -0.56
C ALA A 649 23.33 14.42 -0.92
N GLY A 650 22.94 15.55 -1.49
CA GLY A 650 23.82 16.59 -2.01
C GLY A 650 24.17 16.44 -3.49
N ASP A 651 23.88 15.31 -4.13
CA ASP A 651 24.14 15.14 -5.56
C ASP A 651 23.19 16.02 -6.39
N LYS A 652 23.72 16.61 -7.45
CA LYS A 652 22.94 17.31 -8.47
C LYS A 652 22.62 16.35 -9.62
N VAL A 653 21.33 16.05 -9.79
CA VAL A 653 20.84 15.04 -10.71
C VAL A 653 19.81 15.65 -11.63
N ASP A 654 19.96 15.43 -12.94
CA ASP A 654 18.99 15.89 -13.92
C ASP A 654 17.76 14.98 -13.96
N PHE A 655 16.57 15.55 -13.87
CA PHE A 655 15.31 14.85 -14.05
C PHE A 655 14.72 15.27 -15.39
N THR A 656 14.54 14.30 -16.29
CA THR A 656 13.81 14.54 -17.54
C THR A 656 12.34 14.26 -17.31
N VAL A 657 11.50 15.27 -17.51
CA VAL A 657 10.05 15.20 -17.28
C VAL A 657 9.28 15.60 -18.52
N LYS A 658 8.19 14.88 -18.80
CA LYS A 658 7.17 15.34 -19.75
C LYS A 658 6.17 16.20 -19.00
N ARG A 659 6.00 17.44 -19.46
CA ARG A 659 5.00 18.39 -18.99
C ARG A 659 4.11 18.76 -20.16
N LYS A 660 2.88 18.24 -20.17
CA LYS A 660 1.98 18.34 -21.33
C LYS A 660 2.66 17.76 -22.59
N THR A 661 2.94 18.57 -23.61
CA THR A 661 3.60 18.17 -24.85
C THR A 661 5.11 18.39 -24.85
N GLU A 662 5.66 19.03 -23.81
CA GLU A 662 7.08 19.42 -23.75
C GLU A 662 7.87 18.44 -22.89
N THR A 663 9.12 18.18 -23.29
CA THR A 663 10.10 17.43 -22.47
C THR A 663 11.09 18.43 -21.89
N LEU A 664 11.16 18.48 -20.56
CA LEU A 664 12.00 19.40 -19.79
C LEU A 664 13.07 18.61 -19.04
N LYS A 665 14.26 19.20 -18.89
CA LYS A 665 15.32 18.65 -18.05
C LYS A 665 15.53 19.58 -16.86
N LEU A 666 15.31 19.08 -15.65
CA LEU A 666 15.31 19.85 -14.41
C LEU A 666 16.45 19.34 -13.50
N PRO A 667 17.48 20.16 -13.20
CA PRO A 667 18.51 19.77 -12.26
C PRO A 667 17.99 19.86 -10.82
N LEU A 668 18.09 18.78 -10.06
CA LEU A 668 17.68 18.67 -8.66
C LEU A 668 18.90 18.39 -7.77
N GLU A 669 19.01 19.09 -6.65
CA GLU A 669 19.96 18.73 -5.59
C GLU A 669 19.27 17.87 -4.53
N LEU A 670 19.65 16.60 -4.43
CA LEU A 670 18.99 15.61 -3.58
C LEU A 670 19.21 15.89 -2.09
N ALA A 671 18.22 15.60 -1.24
CA ALA A 671 18.31 15.80 0.20
C ALA A 671 18.60 14.49 0.96
N PRO A 672 19.06 14.56 2.23
CA PRO A 672 19.20 13.39 3.09
C PRO A 672 17.89 12.58 3.19
N PRO A 673 17.95 11.23 3.27
CA PRO A 673 16.79 10.40 3.54
C PRO A 673 16.00 10.92 4.77
N ARG A 674 14.68 10.83 4.73
CA ARG A 674 13.78 11.24 5.82
C ARG A 674 13.13 10.03 6.48
#